data_AF-A0A3M7NQ21-F1
#
_entry.id   AF-A0A3M7NQ21-F1
#
_cell.length_a   1.000
_cell.length_b   1.000
_cell.length_c   1.000
_cell.angle_alpha   90.00
_cell.angle_beta   90.00
_cell.angle_gamma   90.00
#
_symmetry.space_group_name_H-M   'P 1'
#
loop_
_entity.id
_entity.type
_entity.pdbx_description
1 polymer ?
#
loop_
_entity_poly.entity_id
_entity_poly.type
_entity_poly.pdbx_seq_one_letter_code
_entity_poly.pdbx_strand_id
1 'polypeptide(L)'
;MPYALRKAAADLMYTLYLLSLVALSAGAWWPSSGSSSRPGRCPLDNKNAPDLRQLRPVYNTHHIFNAIHSSARQWGESLNHNGMSFFLATVPRGTLLHHGTHRPERVMGMEWLAFEPEHALNFAWKPCDNENIDIGIDAAIVKSHARSLNGWHQFLASFDSQNGELDEDAAAANADPGRLVMQDDAPEQSSSPPPPRHGPPFRCIEPGFLHTYSARQSLHLLYIDGQSAAKSDKGTLDSQDYVLRYNLSSKKPPVDRPMFGDWDRATELCYMAQHDYDGRVDGFIRMEHGFEVVLCDFSSLDVVSILQAQPTTVIGHADPDDQSLQEQTFMFMTVVGARYEGVGGDRVRLNYDHFVTSFAYPETDLWAQGGDLPRLNGSSTETLARIKDDVKHQSSEEERLAEMRDKSLKEDEKKPWWMQPIDRGYAKWRRSLSTSGRTAPAAPKEVRLTEMRDSRPKQEEKKPWWRRKIDRDHAKWRRPSSTPHGTPPTAPTLPDHHRQRNHPRPPPNWQTITDYYTTRYARYLPYLISGKFNTTTKLREAITSIYRPYMNYMHHDRDDEIQRCTTAYIPHHLLSIPAHQQCLAHRTTLSVASDVCEVLWDAMNPSSESDDTTYHHRITAIQSLMKRLAWTDWKKCSQPACALDEVCFTAIWPFGSQQDHDRPTCKNATSLMDEDSSMGYWYNSRRRRSSGGKKPSE
;
A
#
# COMPACT_ATOMS: atom_id res chain seq x y z
N MET A 1 15.52 50.41 48.51
CA MET A 1 14.56 49.49 49.17
C MET A 1 15.31 48.66 50.20
N PRO A 2 14.86 48.61 51.46
CA PRO A 2 15.59 47.92 52.53
C PRO A 2 15.63 46.40 52.33
N TYR A 3 16.74 45.79 52.75
CA TYR A 3 17.04 44.35 52.69
C TYR A 3 15.90 43.45 53.22
N ALA A 4 15.10 43.96 54.15
CA ALA A 4 13.91 43.30 54.69
C ALA A 4 12.83 43.00 53.63
N LEU A 5 12.64 43.88 52.63
CA LEU A 5 11.67 43.68 51.56
C LEU A 5 12.11 42.62 50.54
N ARG A 6 13.42 42.46 50.32
CA ARG A 6 13.96 41.42 49.43
C ARG A 6 13.88 40.04 50.07
N LYS A 7 14.12 39.95 51.38
CA LYS A 7 13.97 38.69 52.12
C LYS A 7 12.51 38.25 52.21
N ALA A 8 11.60 39.20 52.49
CA ALA A 8 10.16 38.93 52.49
C ALA A 8 9.64 38.46 51.12
N ALA A 9 10.13 39.04 50.02
CA ALA A 9 9.76 38.61 48.67
C ALA A 9 10.30 37.21 48.32
N ALA A 10 11.53 36.88 48.73
CA ALA A 10 12.11 35.56 48.53
C ALA A 10 11.40 34.48 49.36
N ASP A 11 11.07 34.78 50.61
CA ASP A 11 10.31 33.87 51.49
C ASP A 11 8.87 33.67 50.99
N LEU A 12 8.24 34.71 50.42
CA LEU A 12 6.92 34.62 49.79
C LEU A 12 6.96 33.77 48.50
N MET A 13 7.99 33.92 47.67
CA MET A 13 8.16 33.11 46.46
C MET A 13 8.46 31.65 46.78
N TYR A 14 9.25 31.38 47.81
CA TYR A 14 9.56 30.03 48.26
C TYR A 14 8.36 29.32 48.91
N THR A 15 7.56 30.06 49.68
CA THR A 15 6.30 29.55 50.25
C THR A 15 5.23 29.31 49.19
N LEU A 16 5.11 30.18 48.17
CA LEU A 16 4.22 29.95 47.03
C LEU A 16 4.67 28.75 46.17
N TYR A 17 5.98 28.56 45.99
CA TYR A 17 6.54 27.40 45.30
C TYR A 17 6.24 26.09 46.06
N LEU A 18 6.44 26.07 47.38
CA LEU A 18 6.10 24.89 48.21
C LEU A 18 4.59 24.61 48.26
N LEU A 19 3.74 25.64 48.31
CA LEU A 19 2.28 25.48 48.24
C LEU A 19 1.83 24.94 46.88
N SER A 20 2.50 25.31 45.78
CA SER A 20 2.22 24.76 44.45
C SER A 20 2.58 23.26 44.32
N LEU A 21 3.68 22.83 44.97
CA LEU A 21 4.08 21.41 45.01
C LEU A 21 3.18 20.56 45.91
N VAL A 22 2.62 21.13 46.99
CA VAL A 22 1.62 20.46 47.84
C VAL A 22 0.26 20.36 47.13
N ALA A 23 -0.14 21.38 46.37
CA ALA A 23 -1.35 21.34 45.55
C ALA A 23 -1.27 20.29 44.41
N LEU A 24 -0.09 20.08 43.84
CA LEU A 24 0.14 19.06 42.81
C LEU A 24 0.22 17.62 43.36
N SER A 25 0.48 17.43 44.66
CA SER A 25 0.53 16.11 45.30
C SER A 25 -0.77 15.72 46.02
N ALA A 26 -1.60 16.69 46.43
CA ALA A 26 -2.90 16.45 47.07
C ALA A 26 -4.06 16.19 46.07
N GLY A 27 -3.87 16.45 44.77
CA GLY A 27 -4.87 16.13 43.73
C GLY A 27 -5.02 14.64 43.40
N ALA A 28 -4.22 13.77 44.01
CA ALA A 28 -4.17 12.35 43.63
C ALA A 28 -5.09 11.42 44.44
N TRP A 29 -5.72 11.87 45.55
CA TRP A 29 -6.47 10.97 46.44
C TRP A 29 -7.71 11.63 47.10
N TRP A 30 -8.84 11.77 46.38
CA TRP A 30 -10.20 11.59 46.95
C TRP A 30 -11.24 11.36 45.83
N PRO A 31 -12.26 10.49 46.01
CA PRO A 31 -13.21 10.13 44.96
C PRO A 31 -14.42 11.08 44.93
N SER A 32 -14.82 11.53 43.74
CA SER A 32 -16.19 12.01 43.51
C SER A 32 -16.73 11.50 42.17
N SER A 33 -17.97 11.07 42.26
CA SER A 33 -18.77 10.31 41.32
C SER A 33 -19.45 11.17 40.27
N GLY A 34 -19.46 10.69 39.01
CA GLY A 34 -20.62 10.75 38.13
C GLY A 34 -20.84 12.01 37.27
N SER A 35 -20.22 12.02 36.09
CA SER A 35 -20.86 12.49 34.85
C SER A 35 -20.12 11.89 33.65
N SER A 36 -20.87 11.21 32.80
CA SER A 36 -20.44 10.25 31.79
C SER A 36 -20.00 10.90 30.47
N SER A 37 -18.82 10.51 29.96
CA SER A 37 -18.58 10.33 28.52
C SER A 37 -17.25 9.59 28.29
N ARG A 38 -17.28 8.27 28.46
CA ARG A 38 -16.30 7.36 27.85
C ARG A 38 -16.87 6.92 26.50
N PRO A 39 -16.17 7.05 25.36
CA PRO A 39 -16.49 6.24 24.20
C PRO A 39 -15.85 4.85 24.36
N GLY A 40 -16.62 3.79 24.12
CA GLY A 40 -16.06 2.48 23.79
C GLY A 40 -16.29 1.31 24.75
N ARG A 41 -17.31 1.33 25.61
CA ARG A 41 -17.86 0.07 26.17
C ARG A 41 -19.38 0.08 26.09
N CYS A 42 -19.92 -0.70 25.17
CA CYS A 42 -21.31 -1.15 25.21
C CYS A 42 -21.33 -2.67 25.45
N PRO A 43 -22.41 -3.21 26.07
CA PRO A 43 -22.37 -4.45 26.84
C PRO A 43 -22.28 -5.70 25.99
N LEU A 44 -21.77 -6.76 26.62
CA LEU A 44 -21.91 -8.14 26.17
C LEU A 44 -23.38 -8.55 26.31
N ASP A 45 -23.97 -9.09 25.24
CA ASP A 45 -24.38 -10.48 25.32
C ASP A 45 -24.45 -11.12 23.92
N ASN A 46 -23.83 -12.30 23.86
CA ASN A 46 -24.37 -13.53 23.31
C ASN A 46 -23.45 -14.22 22.30
N LYS A 47 -23.30 -15.52 22.52
CA LYS A 47 -22.71 -16.48 21.60
C LYS A 47 -23.58 -16.47 20.35
N ASN A 48 -23.06 -16.02 19.21
CA ASN A 48 -23.35 -16.45 17.82
C ASN A 48 -22.78 -15.41 16.84
N ALA A 49 -22.71 -15.79 15.55
CA ALA A 49 -22.25 -14.99 14.41
C ALA A 49 -22.79 -13.54 14.41
N PRO A 50 -22.12 -12.57 13.75
CA PRO A 50 -22.53 -11.18 13.80
C PRO A 50 -23.94 -11.01 13.24
N ASP A 51 -24.85 -10.43 14.03
CA ASP A 51 -26.19 -10.03 13.57
C ASP A 51 -26.04 -8.84 12.61
N LEU A 52 -26.16 -9.08 11.30
CA LEU A 52 -26.02 -8.06 10.26
C LEU A 52 -27.01 -6.90 10.47
N ARG A 53 -28.13 -7.12 11.16
CA ARG A 53 -29.13 -6.08 11.48
C ARG A 53 -28.59 -4.99 12.43
N GLN A 54 -27.46 -5.24 13.09
CA GLN A 54 -26.80 -4.32 14.03
C GLN A 54 -25.56 -3.63 13.44
N LEU A 55 -25.15 -3.98 12.21
CA LEU A 55 -24.05 -3.29 11.56
C LEU A 55 -24.48 -1.86 11.22
N ARG A 56 -23.91 -0.88 11.95
CA ARG A 56 -24.05 0.53 11.57
C ARG A 56 -23.38 0.75 10.21
N PRO A 57 -24.04 1.44 9.26
CA PRO A 57 -23.45 1.77 7.97
C PRO A 57 -22.08 2.42 8.18
N VAL A 58 -21.06 1.88 7.54
CA VAL A 58 -19.76 2.54 7.45
C VAL A 58 -19.89 3.60 6.35
N TYR A 59 -19.44 4.83 6.62
CA TYR A 59 -19.46 5.87 5.59
C TYR A 59 -18.42 5.52 4.52
N ASN A 60 -18.76 5.72 3.24
CA ASN A 60 -17.91 5.36 2.10
C ASN A 60 -17.36 3.91 2.12
N THR A 61 -18.13 2.94 2.65
CA THR A 61 -17.72 1.52 2.77
C THR A 61 -17.02 0.97 1.53
N HIS A 62 -17.58 1.18 0.34
CA HIS A 62 -17.02 0.61 -0.89
C HIS A 62 -15.64 1.20 -1.22
N HIS A 63 -15.41 2.49 -0.96
CA HIS A 63 -14.09 3.10 -1.12
C HIS A 63 -13.08 2.57 -0.11
N ILE A 64 -13.50 2.35 1.14
CA ILE A 64 -12.64 1.73 2.17
C ILE A 64 -12.30 0.29 1.80
N PHE A 65 -13.26 -0.47 1.28
CA PHE A 65 -13.02 -1.82 0.76
C PHE A 65 -12.00 -1.80 -0.38
N ASN A 66 -12.13 -0.85 -1.30
CA ASN A 66 -11.21 -0.69 -2.42
C ASN A 66 -9.81 -0.25 -1.97
N ALA A 67 -9.68 0.56 -0.92
CA ALA A 67 -8.38 0.90 -0.34
C ALA A 67 -7.69 -0.34 0.25
N ILE A 68 -8.42 -1.21 0.97
CA ILE A 68 -7.88 -2.48 1.49
C ILE A 68 -7.49 -3.40 0.32
N HIS A 69 -8.39 -3.59 -0.63
CA HIS A 69 -8.16 -4.44 -1.82
C HIS A 69 -7.00 -3.94 -2.68
N SER A 70 -6.82 -2.63 -2.83
CA SER A 70 -5.78 -2.05 -3.69
C SER A 70 -4.43 -1.87 -2.99
N SER A 71 -4.42 -1.83 -1.65
CA SER A 71 -3.23 -1.51 -0.86
C SER A 71 -1.97 -2.24 -1.32
N ALA A 72 -0.89 -1.49 -1.59
CA ALA A 72 0.39 -2.01 -2.06
C ALA A 72 0.35 -2.79 -3.40
N ARG A 73 -0.67 -2.54 -4.26
CA ARG A 73 -0.80 -3.09 -5.63
C ARG A 73 -0.77 -1.99 -6.67
N GLN A 74 0.16 -2.09 -7.62
CA GLN A 74 0.41 -1.01 -8.58
C GLN A 74 -0.86 -0.63 -9.38
N TRP A 75 -1.65 -1.62 -9.83
CA TRP A 75 -2.85 -1.38 -10.64
C TRP A 75 -3.94 -0.61 -9.89
N GLY A 76 -4.26 -1.07 -8.68
CA GLY A 76 -5.30 -0.46 -7.86
C GLY A 76 -4.91 0.95 -7.42
N GLU A 77 -3.65 1.13 -7.04
CA GLU A 77 -3.11 2.44 -6.64
C GLU A 77 -2.96 3.41 -7.81
N SER A 78 -2.84 2.94 -9.06
CA SER A 78 -2.82 3.82 -10.24
C SER A 78 -4.23 4.28 -10.65
N LEU A 79 -5.24 3.43 -10.47
CA LEU A 79 -6.64 3.81 -10.73
C LEU A 79 -7.21 4.72 -9.64
N ASN A 80 -6.87 4.44 -8.38
CA ASN A 80 -7.26 5.25 -7.22
C ASN A 80 -6.12 6.19 -6.79
N HIS A 81 -5.47 6.84 -7.75
CA HIS A 81 -4.18 7.51 -7.55
C HIS A 81 -4.15 8.63 -6.50
N ASN A 82 -5.29 9.19 -6.10
CA ASN A 82 -5.30 10.26 -5.09
C ASN A 82 -4.90 9.76 -3.70
N GLY A 83 -5.22 8.50 -3.37
CA GLY A 83 -4.90 7.89 -2.08
C GLY A 83 -5.54 8.62 -0.89
N MET A 84 -6.22 7.89 -0.01
CA MET A 84 -6.89 8.47 1.16
C MET A 84 -6.60 7.70 2.45
N SER A 85 -5.61 6.80 2.45
CA SER A 85 -5.39 5.85 3.53
C SER A 85 -3.91 5.71 3.91
N PHE A 86 -3.71 5.49 5.21
CA PHE A 86 -2.41 5.30 5.83
C PHE A 86 -2.40 3.95 6.53
N PHE A 87 -1.35 3.17 6.29
CA PHE A 87 -1.15 1.86 6.90
C PHE A 87 0.21 1.82 7.58
N LEU A 88 0.30 1.29 8.79
CA LEU A 88 1.60 0.81 9.27
C LEU A 88 2.05 -0.35 8.41
N ALA A 89 3.28 -0.27 7.93
CA ALA A 89 3.91 -1.24 7.09
C ALA A 89 5.15 -1.80 7.79
N THR A 90 5.36 -3.10 7.69
CA THR A 90 6.61 -3.74 8.10
C THR A 90 7.32 -4.29 6.88
N VAL A 91 8.55 -3.82 6.64
CA VAL A 91 9.48 -4.45 5.70
C VAL A 91 10.34 -5.43 6.49
N PRO A 92 10.23 -6.75 6.29
CA PRO A 92 10.96 -7.72 7.09
C PRO A 92 12.47 -7.59 6.95
N ARG A 93 13.21 -7.94 8.01
CA ARG A 93 14.66 -8.13 7.97
C ARG A 93 15.07 -9.01 6.77
N GLY A 94 16.14 -8.63 6.08
CA GLY A 94 16.68 -9.35 4.93
C GLY A 94 16.03 -8.97 3.60
N THR A 95 15.01 -8.09 3.61
CA THR A 95 14.42 -7.59 2.37
C THR A 95 15.45 -6.75 1.61
N LEU A 96 15.60 -7.05 0.31
CA LEU A 96 16.47 -6.30 -0.57
C LEU A 96 15.77 -5.02 -1.04
N LEU A 97 16.52 -3.92 -1.01
CA LEU A 97 16.11 -2.60 -1.46
C LEU A 97 17.23 -1.98 -2.31
N HIS A 98 16.86 -1.20 -3.31
CA HIS A 98 17.78 -0.67 -4.32
C HIS A 98 17.79 0.85 -4.32
N HIS A 99 18.94 1.46 -4.58
CA HIS A 99 19.11 2.92 -4.65
C HIS A 99 20.03 3.27 -5.81
N GLY A 100 19.60 4.16 -6.70
CA GLY A 100 20.46 4.73 -7.74
C GLY A 100 21.01 6.07 -7.30
N THR A 101 22.31 6.29 -7.50
CA THR A 101 22.98 7.55 -7.16
C THR A 101 24.21 7.78 -8.04
N HIS A 102 24.79 8.97 -7.99
CA HIS A 102 26.08 9.28 -8.61
C HIS A 102 27.29 8.82 -7.80
N ARG A 103 27.11 8.48 -6.51
CA ARG A 103 28.21 8.23 -5.57
C ARG A 103 28.54 6.74 -5.44
N PRO A 104 29.82 6.34 -5.39
CA PRO A 104 30.22 4.97 -5.09
C PRO A 104 30.21 4.63 -3.59
N GLU A 105 30.04 5.62 -2.71
CA GLU A 105 30.02 5.40 -1.27
C GLU A 105 28.63 5.00 -0.76
N ARG A 106 28.61 4.25 0.35
CA ARG A 106 27.35 3.99 1.07
C ARG A 106 26.68 5.30 1.48
N VAL A 107 25.36 5.31 1.44
CA VAL A 107 24.54 6.42 1.92
C VAL A 107 24.49 6.40 3.45
N MET A 108 24.56 7.60 4.04
CA MET A 108 24.50 7.86 5.49
C MET A 108 23.51 9.00 5.73
N GLY A 109 22.21 8.71 5.76
CA GLY A 109 21.16 9.72 5.97
C GLY A 109 19.86 9.38 5.26
N MET A 110 18.99 10.38 5.15
CA MET A 110 17.69 10.28 4.47
C MET A 110 17.87 10.25 2.96
N GLU A 111 17.34 9.22 2.30
CA GLU A 111 17.38 9.03 0.85
C GLU A 111 16.24 8.09 0.39
N TRP A 112 16.09 7.94 -0.92
CA TRP A 112 15.09 7.07 -1.54
C TRP A 112 15.61 5.66 -1.80
N LEU A 113 14.75 4.66 -1.63
CA LEU A 113 14.97 3.26 -2.01
C LEU A 113 13.81 2.79 -2.87
N ALA A 114 14.05 1.81 -3.73
CA ALA A 114 13.03 1.13 -4.49
C ALA A 114 13.02 -0.37 -4.17
N PHE A 115 11.85 -0.99 -4.30
CA PHE A 115 11.71 -2.44 -4.24
C PHE A 115 12.24 -3.12 -5.51
N GLU A 116 12.29 -2.42 -6.63
CA GLU A 116 12.74 -2.94 -7.92
C GLU A 116 14.06 -2.28 -8.33
N PRO A 117 15.07 -3.06 -8.78
CA PRO A 117 16.32 -2.51 -9.24
C PRO A 117 16.16 -1.62 -10.48
N GLU A 118 15.22 -1.94 -11.38
CA GLU A 118 14.94 -1.17 -12.60
C GLU A 118 14.42 0.23 -12.27
N HIS A 119 13.58 0.36 -11.24
CA HIS A 119 13.12 1.65 -10.75
C HIS A 119 14.30 2.45 -10.18
N ALA A 120 15.12 1.85 -9.32
CA ALA A 120 16.31 2.52 -8.77
C ALA A 120 17.33 2.91 -9.84
N LEU A 121 17.48 2.11 -10.89
CA LEU A 121 18.46 2.33 -11.96
C LEU A 121 18.24 3.64 -12.71
N ASN A 122 17.01 4.15 -12.79
CA ASN A 122 16.69 5.45 -13.38
C ASN A 122 17.41 6.64 -12.70
N PHE A 123 17.93 6.43 -11.49
CA PHE A 123 18.65 7.44 -10.69
C PHE A 123 20.16 7.17 -10.60
N ALA A 124 20.67 6.10 -11.22
CA ALA A 124 22.07 5.69 -11.16
C ALA A 124 22.94 6.37 -12.24
N TRP A 125 23.03 7.69 -12.19
CA TRP A 125 23.77 8.51 -13.17
C TRP A 125 24.41 9.74 -12.53
N LYS A 126 25.38 10.35 -13.20
CA LYS A 126 26.03 11.61 -12.76
C LYS A 126 26.32 12.53 -13.95
N PRO A 127 26.42 13.86 -13.75
CA PRO A 127 27.02 14.75 -14.75
C PRO A 127 28.47 14.35 -15.04
N CYS A 128 28.93 14.54 -16.28
CA CYS A 128 30.32 14.29 -16.65
C CYS A 128 31.28 15.24 -15.90
N ASP A 129 32.50 14.79 -15.60
CA ASP A 129 33.43 15.52 -14.74
C ASP A 129 33.90 16.87 -15.32
N ASN A 130 33.69 17.09 -16.63
CA ASN A 130 34.02 18.33 -17.35
C ASN A 130 32.89 19.38 -17.34
N GLU A 131 31.77 19.10 -16.66
CA GLU A 131 30.68 20.05 -16.44
C GLU A 131 31.07 21.08 -15.38
N ASN A 132 30.91 22.37 -15.69
CA ASN A 132 31.17 23.43 -14.72
C ASN A 132 29.92 23.60 -13.83
N ILE A 133 29.94 22.99 -12.64
CA ILE A 133 28.81 22.95 -11.71
C ILE A 133 29.05 23.92 -10.54
N ASP A 134 28.57 25.16 -10.71
CA ASP A 134 28.79 26.26 -9.74
C ASP A 134 28.24 25.99 -8.32
N ILE A 135 27.24 25.11 -8.19
CA ILE A 135 26.57 24.78 -6.91
C ILE A 135 27.05 23.46 -6.28
N GLY A 136 28.05 22.80 -6.89
CA GLY A 136 28.47 21.45 -6.52
C GLY A 136 27.54 20.35 -7.07
N ILE A 137 28.10 19.16 -7.33
CA ILE A 137 27.43 18.06 -8.03
C ILE A 137 26.18 17.56 -7.30
N ASP A 138 26.21 17.54 -5.97
CA ASP A 138 25.09 17.08 -5.14
C ASP A 138 23.88 18.01 -5.24
N ALA A 139 24.10 19.32 -5.07
CA ALA A 139 23.04 20.31 -5.20
C ALA A 139 22.55 20.37 -6.65
N ALA A 140 23.42 20.15 -7.63
CA ALA A 140 23.05 20.08 -9.04
C ALA A 140 22.21 18.85 -9.36
N ILE A 141 22.52 17.67 -8.81
CA ILE A 141 21.75 16.44 -9.00
C ILE A 141 20.38 16.53 -8.31
N VAL A 142 20.34 17.04 -7.08
CA VAL A 142 19.08 17.27 -6.36
C VAL A 142 18.20 18.29 -7.10
N LYS A 143 18.81 19.34 -7.66
CA LYS A 143 18.14 20.33 -8.52
C LYS A 143 17.84 19.78 -9.92
N SER A 144 18.56 18.79 -10.43
CA SER A 144 18.32 18.17 -11.73
C SER A 144 17.33 17.03 -11.66
N HIS A 145 17.15 16.32 -10.56
CA HIS A 145 15.96 15.47 -10.37
C HIS A 145 14.69 16.34 -10.33
N ALA A 146 14.81 17.61 -9.93
CA ALA A 146 13.79 18.65 -10.16
C ALA A 146 13.61 19.03 -11.65
N ARG A 147 14.65 18.85 -12.48
CA ARG A 147 14.66 19.27 -13.89
C ARG A 147 14.64 18.11 -14.89
N SER A 148 14.83 16.87 -14.50
CA SER A 148 14.82 15.67 -15.34
C SER A 148 13.41 15.48 -15.90
N LEU A 149 12.38 15.79 -15.09
CA LEU A 149 11.00 15.93 -15.54
C LEU A 149 10.70 17.29 -16.20
N ASN A 150 11.51 18.33 -15.96
CA ASN A 150 11.47 19.55 -16.80
C ASN A 150 12.14 19.35 -18.17
N GLY A 151 13.00 18.34 -18.36
CA GLY A 151 13.49 17.90 -19.66
C GLY A 151 12.34 17.35 -20.47
N TRP A 152 11.46 16.56 -19.83
CA TRP A 152 10.16 16.16 -20.38
C TRP A 152 9.20 17.34 -20.58
N HIS A 153 9.11 18.31 -19.65
CA HIS A 153 8.28 19.51 -19.87
C HIS A 153 8.80 20.44 -20.98
N GLN A 154 10.12 20.59 -21.14
CA GLN A 154 10.72 21.43 -22.18
C GLN A 154 10.70 20.74 -23.53
N PHE A 155 10.86 19.42 -23.55
CA PHE A 155 10.57 18.58 -24.71
C PHE A 155 9.11 18.80 -25.15
N LEU A 156 8.13 18.63 -24.27
CA LEU A 156 6.71 18.89 -24.57
C LEU A 156 6.37 20.37 -24.88
N ALA A 157 7.11 21.33 -24.31
CA ALA A 157 6.92 22.76 -24.56
C ALA A 157 7.66 23.26 -25.81
N SER A 158 8.67 22.55 -26.30
CA SER A 158 9.42 22.91 -27.51
C SER A 158 8.60 22.75 -28.79
N PHE A 159 7.53 21.96 -28.75
CA PHE A 159 6.56 21.80 -29.84
C PHE A 159 5.52 22.94 -29.92
N ASP A 160 5.41 23.79 -28.89
CA ASP A 160 4.57 25.00 -28.92
C ASP A 160 5.25 26.16 -29.68
N SER A 161 6.55 26.05 -29.96
CA SER A 161 7.37 27.10 -30.59
C SER A 161 7.48 26.99 -32.12
N GLN A 162 6.93 25.97 -32.76
CA GLN A 162 7.05 25.81 -34.23
C GLN A 162 5.91 26.41 -35.06
N ASN A 163 4.90 27.01 -34.43
CA ASN A 163 3.89 27.81 -35.13
C ASN A 163 3.92 29.24 -34.59
N GLY A 164 4.74 30.09 -35.21
CA GLY A 164 5.00 31.45 -34.76
C GLY A 164 3.79 32.39 -34.79
N GLU A 165 3.77 33.33 -33.85
CA GLU A 165 3.94 34.77 -34.09
C GLU A 165 4.25 35.44 -32.74
N LEU A 166 5.19 36.39 -32.74
CA LEU A 166 5.58 37.17 -31.56
C LEU A 166 4.47 38.19 -31.27
N ASP A 167 3.80 38.08 -30.13
CA ASP A 167 3.03 39.20 -29.57
C ASP A 167 3.69 39.64 -28.25
N GLU A 168 4.50 40.69 -28.36
CA GLU A 168 4.82 41.60 -27.27
C GLU A 168 3.53 42.32 -26.90
N ASP A 169 2.84 41.94 -25.81
CA ASP A 169 1.98 42.82 -24.99
C ASP A 169 1.16 42.03 -23.96
N ALA A 170 1.76 41.68 -22.83
CA ALA A 170 1.01 41.24 -21.64
C ALA A 170 1.73 41.53 -20.31
N ALA A 171 2.48 42.63 -20.25
CA ALA A 171 3.12 43.12 -19.01
C ALA A 171 2.54 44.48 -18.59
N ALA A 172 1.22 44.57 -18.43
CA ALA A 172 0.59 45.76 -17.86
C ALA A 172 -0.80 45.45 -17.26
N ALA A 173 -0.86 44.82 -16.09
CA ALA A 173 -1.99 45.00 -15.17
C ALA A 173 -1.63 44.53 -13.76
N ASN A 174 -1.93 45.39 -12.78
CA ASN A 174 -1.89 45.19 -11.33
C ASN A 174 -0.57 45.53 -10.62
N ALA A 175 -0.23 46.82 -10.63
CA ALA A 175 0.39 47.46 -9.48
C ALA A 175 -0.69 48.17 -8.64
N ASP A 176 -0.71 47.93 -7.33
CA ASP A 176 -1.30 48.84 -6.34
C ASP A 176 -0.22 49.12 -5.26
N PRO A 177 0.06 50.38 -4.88
CA PRO A 177 1.30 50.77 -4.22
C PRO A 177 1.10 50.91 -2.71
N GLY A 178 1.95 50.23 -1.93
CA GLY A 178 1.88 50.36 -0.48
C GLY A 178 3.06 49.75 0.26
N ARG A 179 4.07 50.61 0.52
CA ARG A 179 4.86 50.67 1.77
C ARG A 179 6.26 50.01 1.80
N LEU A 180 7.23 50.88 1.49
CA LEU A 180 8.46 51.22 2.24
C LEU A 180 9.61 50.19 2.43
N VAL A 181 10.78 50.57 1.85
CA VAL A 181 12.11 50.70 2.52
C VAL A 181 12.90 49.36 2.65
N MET A 182 14.16 49.17 2.22
CA MET A 182 15.31 50.06 2.02
C MET A 182 16.08 49.79 0.72
N GLN A 183 16.65 50.88 0.22
CA GLN A 183 17.72 50.99 -0.74
C GLN A 183 19.06 50.65 -0.06
N ASP A 184 19.90 49.85 -0.69
CA ASP A 184 21.35 49.95 -0.53
C ASP A 184 22.01 49.76 -1.89
N ASP A 185 22.94 50.67 -2.17
CA ASP A 185 23.54 51.00 -3.45
C ASP A 185 24.70 50.07 -3.86
N ALA A 186 24.92 50.03 -5.19
CA ALA A 186 26.18 49.80 -5.94
C ALA A 186 26.43 48.41 -6.58
N PRO A 187 27.21 48.35 -7.69
CA PRO A 187 27.16 49.17 -8.89
C PRO A 187 26.97 48.33 -10.18
N GLU A 188 26.60 49.04 -11.25
CA GLU A 188 26.37 48.54 -12.60
C GLU A 188 27.66 48.09 -13.32
N GLN A 189 27.46 47.16 -14.27
CA GLN A 189 28.30 46.77 -15.42
C GLN A 189 29.36 45.65 -15.26
N SER A 190 28.92 44.45 -15.65
CA SER A 190 29.69 43.55 -16.52
C SER A 190 28.74 43.01 -17.60
N SER A 191 28.89 43.53 -18.81
CA SER A 191 28.18 43.13 -20.02
C SER A 191 28.60 41.71 -20.43
N SER A 192 27.83 40.72 -19.98
CA SER A 192 27.81 39.39 -20.58
C SER A 192 26.36 39.10 -20.97
N PRO A 193 26.07 38.66 -22.20
CA PRO A 193 24.72 38.24 -22.54
C PRO A 193 24.31 37.13 -21.56
N PRO A 194 23.08 37.13 -21.03
CA PRO A 194 22.62 36.06 -20.16
C PRO A 194 22.80 34.73 -20.91
N PRO A 195 23.26 33.66 -20.24
CA PRO A 195 23.42 32.37 -20.89
C PRO A 195 22.08 31.96 -21.52
N PRO A 196 22.09 31.32 -22.70
CA PRO A 196 20.87 30.97 -23.40
C PRO A 196 19.98 30.17 -22.44
N ARG A 197 18.79 30.70 -22.17
CA ARG A 197 17.67 29.86 -21.74
C ARG A 197 17.50 28.83 -22.86
N HIS A 198 17.17 27.58 -22.54
CA HIS A 198 16.94 26.46 -23.48
C HIS A 198 18.18 25.57 -23.72
N GLY A 199 18.36 24.59 -22.82
CA GLY A 199 19.26 23.44 -22.95
C GLY A 199 19.05 22.46 -21.77
N PRO A 200 19.34 21.14 -21.92
CA PRO A 200 19.27 20.18 -20.82
C PRO A 200 20.17 20.63 -19.65
N PRO A 201 19.83 20.25 -18.40
CA PRO A 201 20.55 20.75 -17.21
C PRO A 201 22.04 20.38 -17.21
N PHE A 202 22.41 19.32 -17.95
CA PHE A 202 23.78 18.88 -18.19
C PHE A 202 23.94 18.60 -19.69
N ARG A 203 25.08 18.99 -20.27
CA ARG A 203 25.55 18.66 -21.62
C ARG A 203 25.97 17.21 -21.77
N CYS A 204 26.35 16.55 -20.67
CA CYS A 204 26.86 15.18 -20.69
C CYS A 204 26.51 14.46 -19.38
N ILE A 205 26.12 13.18 -19.49
CA ILE A 205 25.81 12.30 -18.36
C ILE A 205 26.64 11.03 -18.47
N GLU A 206 27.19 10.61 -17.34
CA GLU A 206 27.98 9.41 -17.13
C GLU A 206 27.22 8.41 -16.24
N PRO A 207 27.58 7.11 -16.31
CA PRO A 207 27.00 6.11 -15.43
C PRO A 207 27.34 6.39 -13.96
N GLY A 208 26.32 6.30 -13.11
CA GLY A 208 26.45 6.34 -11.66
C GLY A 208 26.53 4.93 -11.08
N PHE A 209 25.92 4.74 -9.92
CA PHE A 209 25.99 3.51 -9.15
C PHE A 209 24.60 3.03 -8.72
N LEU A 210 24.38 1.73 -8.88
CA LEU A 210 23.24 1.01 -8.33
C LEU A 210 23.69 0.34 -7.03
N HIS A 211 23.13 0.80 -5.92
CA HIS A 211 23.34 0.24 -4.59
C HIS A 211 22.24 -0.77 -4.29
N THR A 212 22.62 -1.93 -3.78
CA THR A 212 21.69 -2.91 -3.22
C THR A 212 21.98 -3.04 -1.73
N TYR A 213 20.93 -2.85 -0.95
CA TYR A 213 20.93 -2.94 0.49
C TYR A 213 20.03 -4.08 0.95
N SER A 214 20.31 -4.59 2.15
CA SER A 214 19.45 -5.53 2.86
C SER A 214 19.03 -4.89 4.18
N ALA A 215 17.73 -4.95 4.51
CA ALA A 215 17.24 -4.50 5.80
C ALA A 215 17.90 -5.28 6.95
N ARG A 216 18.67 -4.60 7.82
CA ARG A 216 19.42 -5.24 8.92
C ARG A 216 18.48 -5.78 10.01
N GLN A 217 17.36 -5.10 10.18
CA GLN A 217 16.23 -5.44 11.04
C GLN A 217 14.92 -5.21 10.28
N SER A 218 13.79 -5.57 10.87
CA SER A 218 12.51 -5.18 10.28
C SER A 218 12.37 -3.66 10.35
N LEU A 219 12.00 -3.04 9.23
CA LEU A 219 11.73 -1.60 9.18
C LEU A 219 10.24 -1.37 9.42
N HIS A 220 9.91 -0.40 10.25
CA HIS A 220 8.56 0.05 10.57
C HIS A 220 8.29 1.33 9.79
N LEU A 221 7.51 1.25 8.73
CA LEU A 221 7.27 2.35 7.80
C LEU A 221 5.80 2.78 7.85
N LEU A 222 5.53 4.02 7.49
CA LEU A 222 4.15 4.47 7.21
C LEU A 222 3.91 4.40 5.69
N TYR A 223 2.98 3.56 5.26
CA TYR A 223 2.55 3.46 3.87
C TYR A 223 1.41 4.44 3.58
N ILE A 224 1.56 5.18 2.49
CA ILE A 224 0.59 6.16 1.98
C ILE A 224 0.08 5.63 0.64
N ASP A 225 -1.20 5.28 0.58
CA ASP A 225 -1.83 4.71 -0.61
C ASP A 225 -1.93 5.74 -1.77
N GLY A 226 -2.46 5.29 -2.91
CA GLY A 226 -2.48 6.00 -4.18
C GLY A 226 -1.11 6.06 -4.86
N GLN A 227 -1.02 6.87 -5.92
CA GLN A 227 0.26 7.30 -6.49
C GLN A 227 0.81 8.45 -5.67
N SER A 228 1.01 8.22 -4.37
CA SER A 228 1.31 9.27 -3.40
C SER A 228 2.62 10.01 -3.68
N ALA A 229 3.52 9.46 -4.49
CA ALA A 229 4.74 10.16 -4.91
C ALA A 229 4.59 10.89 -6.25
N ALA A 230 3.48 10.75 -6.99
CA ALA A 230 3.27 11.44 -8.26
C ALA A 230 3.12 12.95 -8.06
N LYS A 231 3.97 13.75 -8.71
CA LYS A 231 3.99 15.22 -8.58
C LYS A 231 2.99 15.88 -9.52
N SER A 232 1.70 15.61 -9.31
CA SER A 232 0.59 16.11 -10.12
C SER A 232 -0.42 16.88 -9.28
N ASP A 233 -1.19 17.77 -9.91
CA ASP A 233 -2.29 18.50 -9.26
C ASP A 233 -3.62 17.75 -9.26
N LYS A 234 -3.62 16.49 -9.73
CA LYS A 234 -4.78 15.59 -9.66
C LYS A 234 -5.19 15.17 -8.25
N GLY A 235 -4.36 15.44 -7.25
CA GLY A 235 -4.63 15.13 -5.84
C GLY A 235 -3.81 13.99 -5.27
N THR A 236 -2.85 13.47 -6.02
CA THR A 236 -1.91 12.41 -5.62
C THR A 236 -1.13 12.74 -4.35
N LEU A 237 -0.88 14.03 -4.08
CA LEU A 237 -0.14 14.49 -2.91
C LEU A 237 -1.06 14.91 -1.75
N ASP A 238 -2.38 14.86 -1.91
CA ASP A 238 -3.35 15.43 -0.94
C ASP A 238 -3.16 14.82 0.46
N SER A 239 -3.02 13.49 0.56
CA SER A 239 -2.84 12.79 1.85
C SER A 239 -1.53 13.19 2.55
N GLN A 240 -0.44 13.40 1.81
CA GLN A 240 0.83 13.84 2.42
C GLN A 240 0.79 15.31 2.81
N ASP A 241 0.32 16.17 1.91
CA ASP A 241 0.40 17.62 2.07
C ASP A 241 -0.67 18.13 3.06
N TYR A 242 -1.94 17.71 2.96
CA TYR A 242 -3.00 18.19 3.85
C TYR A 242 -3.05 17.49 5.21
N VAL A 243 -2.80 16.18 5.27
CA VAL A 243 -2.90 15.41 6.53
C VAL A 243 -1.57 15.36 7.26
N LEU A 244 -0.51 14.77 6.68
CA LEU A 244 0.74 14.55 7.41
C LEU A 244 1.50 15.86 7.67
N ARG A 245 1.76 16.63 6.60
CA ARG A 245 2.51 17.89 6.68
C ARG A 245 1.67 19.05 7.21
N TYR A 246 0.34 18.91 7.21
CA TYR A 246 -0.60 19.96 7.60
C TYR A 246 -0.35 21.27 6.84
N ASN A 247 -0.01 21.15 5.55
CA ASN A 247 0.26 22.26 4.66
C ASN A 247 -1.05 22.70 3.99
N LEU A 248 -1.68 23.72 4.58
CA LEU A 248 -2.96 24.27 4.12
C LEU A 248 -2.81 25.33 3.02
N SER A 249 -1.58 25.61 2.56
CA SER A 249 -1.33 26.59 1.51
C SER A 249 -1.80 26.06 0.17
N SER A 250 -2.67 26.82 -0.52
CA SER A 250 -3.05 26.56 -1.90
C SER A 250 -1.97 26.94 -2.92
N LYS A 251 -0.88 27.58 -2.47
CA LYS A 251 0.22 27.97 -3.35
C LYS A 251 1.06 26.75 -3.70
N LYS A 252 1.13 26.43 -5.00
CA LYS A 252 2.07 25.44 -5.52
C LYS A 252 3.48 25.80 -5.04
N PRO A 253 4.31 24.82 -4.63
CA PRO A 253 5.73 25.08 -4.46
C PRO A 253 6.26 25.69 -5.77
N PRO A 254 7.14 26.70 -5.70
CA PRO A 254 7.81 27.25 -6.88
C PRO A 254 8.39 26.14 -7.76
N VAL A 255 8.24 26.25 -9.08
CA VAL A 255 8.66 25.22 -10.07
C VAL A 255 10.18 24.96 -10.04
N ASP A 256 10.95 25.88 -9.46
CA ASP A 256 12.39 25.81 -9.24
C ASP A 256 12.82 25.07 -7.96
N ARG A 257 11.87 24.61 -7.13
CA ARG A 257 12.20 23.82 -5.94
C ARG A 257 12.78 22.45 -6.31
N PRO A 258 13.81 21.95 -5.60
CA PRO A 258 14.38 20.63 -5.84
C PRO A 258 13.34 19.51 -5.83
N MET A 259 13.42 18.59 -6.79
CA MET A 259 12.46 17.49 -7.03
C MET A 259 10.96 17.90 -6.96
N PHE A 260 10.57 19.11 -7.41
CA PHE A 260 9.19 19.61 -7.28
C PHE A 260 8.70 19.69 -5.81
N GLY A 261 9.61 20.03 -4.90
CA GLY A 261 9.37 20.11 -3.46
C GLY A 261 9.36 18.76 -2.74
N ASP A 262 9.76 17.68 -3.41
CA ASP A 262 9.73 16.34 -2.84
C ASP A 262 10.86 16.08 -1.83
N TRP A 263 12.00 16.76 -2.00
CA TRP A 263 13.06 16.79 -0.99
C TRP A 263 12.58 17.44 0.32
N ASP A 264 11.80 18.53 0.21
CA ASP A 264 11.18 19.20 1.36
C ASP A 264 10.18 18.25 2.05
N ARG A 265 9.34 17.56 1.27
CA ARG A 265 8.40 16.55 1.80
C ARG A 265 9.13 15.46 2.56
N ALA A 266 10.14 14.84 1.95
CA ALA A 266 10.92 13.77 2.57
C ALA A 266 11.59 14.23 3.88
N THR A 267 12.16 15.44 3.87
CA THR A 267 12.78 16.04 5.05
C THR A 267 11.77 16.28 6.17
N GLU A 268 10.62 16.88 5.87
CA GLU A 268 9.56 17.15 6.84
C GLU A 268 8.92 15.86 7.36
N LEU A 269 8.71 14.86 6.50
CA LEU A 269 8.22 13.55 6.88
C LEU A 269 9.19 12.83 7.83
N CYS A 270 10.49 12.87 7.57
CA CYS A 270 11.49 12.30 8.46
C CYS A 270 11.66 13.08 9.77
N TYR A 271 11.51 14.40 9.73
CA TYR A 271 11.41 15.20 10.95
C TYR A 271 10.21 14.78 11.80
N MET A 272 9.04 14.61 11.17
CA MET A 272 7.82 14.11 11.80
C MET A 272 8.05 12.69 12.37
N ALA A 273 8.66 11.78 11.63
CA ALA A 273 8.96 10.43 12.09
C ALA A 273 9.83 10.43 13.38
N GLN A 274 10.82 11.33 13.45
CA GLN A 274 11.69 11.45 14.62
C GLN A 274 11.02 12.12 15.83
N HIS A 275 10.19 13.15 15.62
CA HIS A 275 9.67 14.00 16.70
C HIS A 275 8.21 13.72 17.05
N ASP A 276 7.36 13.52 16.05
CA ASP A 276 5.93 13.29 16.26
C ASP A 276 5.64 11.81 16.51
N TYR A 277 6.42 10.91 15.93
CA TYR A 277 6.31 9.46 16.13
C TYR A 277 7.37 8.90 17.09
N ASP A 278 8.15 9.75 17.76
CA ASP A 278 9.20 9.34 18.73
C ASP A 278 10.22 8.33 18.15
N GLY A 279 10.49 8.40 16.85
CA GLY A 279 11.40 7.47 16.15
C GLY A 279 10.81 6.08 15.89
N ARG A 280 9.49 5.88 16.04
CA ARG A 280 8.81 4.60 15.82
C ARG A 280 8.52 4.29 14.35
N VAL A 281 8.70 5.29 13.49
CA VAL A 281 8.59 5.17 12.03
C VAL A 281 9.99 5.40 11.47
N ASP A 282 10.54 4.42 10.76
CA ASP A 282 11.86 4.48 10.12
C ASP A 282 11.82 5.26 8.79
N GLY A 283 10.63 5.43 8.20
CA GLY A 283 10.43 6.03 6.89
C GLY A 283 9.03 5.81 6.31
N PHE A 284 8.86 6.08 5.02
CA PHE A 284 7.56 6.13 4.36
C PHE A 284 7.56 5.34 3.05
N ILE A 285 6.53 4.53 2.82
CA ILE A 285 6.29 3.87 1.53
C ILE A 285 5.30 4.72 0.73
N ARG A 286 5.59 4.94 -0.55
CA ARG A 286 4.73 5.69 -1.48
C ARG A 286 4.97 5.21 -2.91
N MET A 287 4.14 5.62 -3.86
CA MET A 287 4.18 5.09 -5.23
C MET A 287 4.17 6.17 -6.30
N GLU A 288 5.02 6.02 -7.32
CA GLU A 288 4.91 6.68 -8.62
C GLU A 288 4.46 5.62 -9.66
N HIS A 289 5.34 5.26 -10.59
CA HIS A 289 5.19 4.06 -11.42
C HIS A 289 5.58 2.80 -10.65
N GLY A 290 6.56 2.88 -9.75
CA GLY A 290 6.92 1.82 -8.81
C GLY A 290 6.79 2.26 -7.35
N PHE A 291 6.83 1.30 -6.44
CA PHE A 291 6.88 1.58 -5.01
C PHE A 291 8.28 2.01 -4.60
N GLU A 292 8.35 3.11 -3.86
CA GLU A 292 9.55 3.67 -3.29
C GLU A 292 9.42 3.79 -1.76
N VAL A 293 10.56 3.84 -1.10
CA VAL A 293 10.71 4.07 0.34
C VAL A 293 11.55 5.32 0.54
N VAL A 294 11.00 6.32 1.20
CA VAL A 294 11.80 7.40 1.80
C VAL A 294 12.26 6.91 3.16
N LEU A 295 13.52 6.50 3.27
CA LEU A 295 14.08 5.99 4.53
C LEU A 295 14.83 7.11 5.23
N CYS A 296 14.57 7.34 6.52
CA CYS A 296 15.14 8.47 7.24
C CYS A 296 16.60 8.28 7.66
N ASP A 297 17.02 7.03 7.86
CA ASP A 297 18.42 6.69 8.15
C ASP A 297 18.81 5.30 7.62
N PHE A 298 19.78 5.28 6.70
CA PHE A 298 20.36 4.07 6.10
C PHE A 298 21.27 3.28 7.05
N SER A 299 21.54 3.75 8.28
CA SER A 299 22.28 2.97 9.29
C SER A 299 21.58 1.65 9.67
N SER A 300 20.27 1.57 9.41
CA SER A 300 19.41 0.39 9.55
C SER A 300 19.58 -0.66 8.43
N LEU A 301 20.47 -0.41 7.46
CA LEU A 301 20.71 -1.27 6.31
C LEU A 301 22.14 -1.83 6.26
N ASP A 302 22.26 -3.06 5.78
CA ASP A 302 23.53 -3.66 5.41
C ASP A 302 23.75 -3.49 3.89
N VAL A 303 24.96 -3.06 3.49
CA VAL A 303 25.34 -2.98 2.08
C VAL A 303 25.53 -4.41 1.55
N VAL A 304 24.81 -4.76 0.48
CA VAL A 304 24.97 -6.04 -0.23
C VAL A 304 25.92 -5.87 -1.40
N SER A 305 25.68 -4.86 -2.24
CA SER A 305 26.54 -4.55 -3.38
C SER A 305 26.43 -3.08 -3.80
N ILE A 306 27.52 -2.53 -4.31
CA ILE A 306 27.56 -1.23 -4.98
C ILE A 306 28.20 -1.49 -6.35
N LEU A 307 27.43 -1.29 -7.42
CA LEU A 307 27.84 -1.60 -8.78
C LEU A 307 27.72 -0.34 -9.64
N GLN A 308 28.74 -0.07 -10.45
CA GLN A 308 28.62 0.98 -11.46
C GLN A 308 27.56 0.55 -12.50
N ALA A 309 26.63 1.45 -12.78
CA ALA A 309 25.62 1.25 -13.80
C ALA A 309 26.25 1.29 -15.21
N GLN A 310 25.52 0.81 -16.21
CA GLN A 310 25.87 1.11 -17.61
C GLN A 310 25.35 2.50 -17.99
N PRO A 311 25.92 3.15 -19.02
CA PRO A 311 25.39 4.42 -19.52
C PRO A 311 23.93 4.25 -19.91
N THR A 312 23.04 4.94 -19.22
CA THR A 312 21.62 5.03 -19.59
C THR A 312 21.47 6.12 -20.66
N THR A 313 20.97 5.74 -21.83
CA THR A 313 20.65 6.68 -22.93
C THR A 313 19.43 7.55 -22.66
N VAL A 314 18.76 7.36 -21.52
CA VAL A 314 17.43 7.93 -21.21
C VAL A 314 17.47 9.42 -20.84
N ILE A 315 18.65 9.97 -20.55
CA ILE A 315 18.77 11.34 -20.03
C ILE A 315 19.58 12.20 -21.01
N GLY A 316 18.94 12.59 -22.11
CA GLY A 316 19.46 13.52 -23.10
C GLY A 316 18.53 13.52 -24.31
N HIS A 317 18.18 14.71 -24.83
CA HIS A 317 17.26 14.96 -25.97
C HIS A 317 16.55 13.72 -26.51
N ALA A 318 15.55 13.26 -25.75
CA ALA A 318 14.75 12.10 -26.09
C ALA A 318 13.82 12.46 -27.25
N ASP A 319 14.11 11.96 -28.44
CA ASP A 319 13.14 11.92 -29.53
C ASP A 319 12.13 10.80 -29.20
N PRO A 320 10.83 11.07 -29.06
CA PRO A 320 9.82 10.05 -28.74
C PRO A 320 9.66 9.06 -29.89
N ASP A 321 10.09 9.43 -31.10
CA ASP A 321 10.16 8.55 -32.27
C ASP A 321 11.43 7.66 -32.24
N ASP A 322 12.32 7.84 -31.25
CA ASP A 322 13.47 6.93 -31.04
C ASP A 322 12.97 5.56 -30.59
N GLN A 323 13.10 4.58 -31.48
CA GLN A 323 12.71 3.18 -31.25
C GLN A 323 13.41 2.57 -30.03
N SER A 324 14.67 2.91 -29.76
CA SER A 324 15.38 2.41 -28.59
C SER A 324 14.77 2.93 -27.30
N LEU A 325 14.36 4.20 -27.27
CA LEU A 325 13.70 4.79 -26.10
C LEU A 325 12.30 4.21 -25.89
N GLN A 326 11.54 4.02 -26.97
CA GLN A 326 10.23 3.35 -26.93
C GLN A 326 10.34 1.94 -26.34
N GLU A 327 11.29 1.13 -26.83
CA GLU A 327 11.53 -0.22 -26.32
C GLU A 327 12.00 -0.23 -24.87
N GLN A 328 12.90 0.66 -24.47
CA GLN A 328 13.34 0.78 -23.07
C GLN A 328 12.17 1.14 -22.14
N THR A 329 11.29 2.04 -22.58
CA THR A 329 10.10 2.46 -21.83
C THR A 329 9.08 1.32 -21.73
N PHE A 330 8.89 0.57 -22.82
CA PHE A 330 8.05 -0.63 -22.82
C PHE A 330 8.55 -1.70 -21.84
N MET A 331 9.85 -1.99 -21.88
CA MET A 331 10.47 -2.94 -20.96
C MET A 331 10.31 -2.49 -19.51
N PHE A 332 10.47 -1.19 -19.25
CA PHE A 332 10.24 -0.61 -17.94
C PHE A 332 8.77 -0.75 -17.48
N MET A 333 7.81 -0.43 -18.34
CA MET A 333 6.38 -0.59 -18.05
C MET A 333 5.97 -2.04 -17.86
N THR A 334 6.64 -2.98 -18.51
CA THR A 334 6.44 -4.42 -18.30
C THR A 334 6.87 -4.83 -16.88
N VAL A 335 7.98 -4.29 -16.37
CA VAL A 335 8.43 -4.52 -14.99
C VAL A 335 7.48 -3.89 -13.98
N VAL A 336 6.99 -2.67 -14.25
CA VAL A 336 5.93 -2.02 -13.47
C VAL A 336 4.66 -2.89 -13.46
N GLY A 337 4.26 -3.41 -14.63
CA GLY A 337 3.13 -4.31 -14.81
C GLY A 337 3.23 -5.61 -14.01
N ALA A 338 4.45 -6.11 -13.79
CA ALA A 338 4.70 -7.28 -12.95
C ALA A 338 4.35 -7.05 -11.47
N ARG A 339 3.97 -5.82 -11.06
CA ARG A 339 3.55 -5.45 -9.70
C ARG A 339 2.07 -5.06 -9.61
N TYR A 340 1.27 -5.30 -10.66
CA TYR A 340 -0.17 -5.04 -10.66
C TYR A 340 -0.91 -5.76 -9.53
N GLU A 341 -0.45 -6.93 -9.10
CA GLU A 341 -1.04 -7.70 -8.01
C GLU A 341 -0.35 -7.50 -6.65
N GLY A 342 0.71 -6.69 -6.59
CA GLY A 342 1.39 -6.35 -5.35
C GLY A 342 2.91 -6.22 -5.45
N VAL A 343 3.51 -5.66 -4.41
CA VAL A 343 4.97 -5.67 -4.19
C VAL A 343 5.56 -7.08 -3.98
N GLY A 344 4.76 -8.13 -3.86
CA GLY A 344 5.20 -9.53 -3.90
C GLY A 344 6.03 -10.03 -2.70
N GLY A 345 6.05 -11.36 -2.52
CA GLY A 345 6.99 -12.08 -1.65
C GLY A 345 6.98 -11.71 -0.17
N ASP A 346 5.85 -11.28 0.39
CA ASP A 346 5.71 -10.76 1.77
C ASP A 346 6.74 -9.67 2.14
N ARG A 347 7.29 -8.97 1.13
CA ARG A 347 8.31 -7.90 1.30
C ARG A 347 7.78 -6.70 2.06
N VAL A 348 6.46 -6.52 2.06
CA VAL A 348 5.75 -5.53 2.85
C VAL A 348 4.55 -6.21 3.50
N ARG A 349 4.36 -5.98 4.80
CA ARG A 349 3.18 -6.43 5.55
C ARG A 349 2.45 -5.22 6.11
N LEU A 350 1.20 -5.05 5.71
CA LEU A 350 0.37 -3.93 6.17
C LEU A 350 -0.45 -4.33 7.40
N ASN A 351 -0.60 -3.41 8.34
CA ASN A 351 -1.52 -3.55 9.47
C ASN A 351 -2.90 -3.00 9.09
N TYR A 352 -3.85 -3.90 8.90
CA TYR A 352 -5.23 -3.58 8.54
C TYR A 352 -6.18 -3.37 9.74
N ASP A 353 -5.75 -3.66 10.96
CA ASP A 353 -6.62 -3.51 12.14
C ASP A 353 -6.69 -2.05 12.61
N HIS A 354 -5.65 -1.26 12.33
CA HIS A 354 -5.50 0.12 12.79
C HIS A 354 -5.20 1.13 11.67
N PHE A 355 -5.36 0.73 10.40
CA PHE A 355 -5.20 1.66 9.30
C PHE A 355 -6.20 2.81 9.40
N VAL A 356 -5.77 3.99 8.96
CA VAL A 356 -6.58 5.21 8.99
C VAL A 356 -6.92 5.60 7.56
N THR A 357 -8.15 6.01 7.31
CA THR A 357 -8.57 6.44 5.98
C THR A 357 -9.54 7.61 6.07
N SER A 358 -9.30 8.63 5.26
CA SER A 358 -10.14 9.84 5.18
C SER A 358 -11.59 9.49 4.79
N PHE A 359 -11.80 8.37 4.07
CA PHE A 359 -13.14 7.88 3.75
C PHE A 359 -14.01 7.61 4.98
N ALA A 360 -13.41 7.36 6.15
CA ALA A 360 -14.13 7.06 7.39
C ALA A 360 -14.63 8.32 8.14
N TYR A 361 -14.39 9.52 7.62
CA TYR A 361 -14.75 10.81 8.23
C TYR A 361 -15.89 11.47 7.42
N PRO A 362 -17.15 11.38 7.87
CA PRO A 362 -18.29 11.92 7.13
C PRO A 362 -18.25 13.43 6.89
N GLU A 363 -17.45 14.16 7.68
CA GLU A 363 -17.28 15.60 7.56
C GLU A 363 -16.32 15.99 6.43
N THR A 364 -15.53 15.05 5.91
CA THR A 364 -14.78 15.26 4.66
C THR A 364 -15.71 14.99 3.49
N ASP A 365 -16.27 16.05 2.90
CA ASP A 365 -16.87 15.94 1.56
C ASP A 365 -15.75 15.82 0.53
N LEU A 366 -15.22 14.60 0.38
CA LEU A 366 -14.07 14.30 -0.49
C LEU A 366 -14.37 14.54 -1.97
N TRP A 367 -15.63 14.73 -2.35
CA TRP A 367 -16.04 15.02 -3.73
C TRP A 367 -16.66 16.42 -3.89
N ALA A 368 -16.51 17.30 -2.89
CA ALA A 368 -17.07 18.66 -2.90
C ALA A 368 -16.68 19.49 -4.13
N GLN A 369 -15.47 19.26 -4.67
CA GLN A 369 -14.94 19.99 -5.82
C GLN A 369 -15.41 19.43 -7.17
N GLY A 370 -16.21 18.36 -7.15
CA GLY A 370 -16.55 17.58 -8.34
C GLY A 370 -15.40 16.70 -8.83
N GLY A 371 -15.69 15.92 -9.87
CA GLY A 371 -14.76 14.92 -10.43
C GLY A 371 -14.96 13.52 -9.84
N ASP A 372 -14.25 12.54 -10.41
CA ASP A 372 -14.44 11.12 -10.11
C ASP A 372 -13.58 10.61 -8.94
N LEU A 373 -12.56 11.35 -8.53
CA LEU A 373 -11.60 10.95 -7.51
C LEU A 373 -11.62 11.86 -6.29
N PRO A 374 -11.41 11.30 -5.08
CA PRO A 374 -11.52 12.05 -3.83
C PRO A 374 -10.42 13.10 -3.72
N ARG A 375 -10.72 14.23 -3.07
CA ARG A 375 -9.81 15.34 -2.77
C ARG A 375 -9.93 15.73 -1.30
N LEU A 376 -8.81 16.05 -0.66
CA LEU A 376 -8.81 16.59 0.71
C LEU A 376 -8.89 18.11 0.73
N ASN A 377 -8.62 18.75 -0.40
CA ASN A 377 -8.75 20.19 -0.56
C ASN A 377 -10.20 20.63 -0.29
N GLY A 378 -10.41 21.46 0.74
CA GLY A 378 -11.73 21.89 1.21
C GLY A 378 -12.21 21.18 2.48
N SER A 379 -11.50 20.16 2.97
CA SER A 379 -11.75 19.58 4.30
C SER A 379 -11.43 20.59 5.40
N SER A 380 -12.20 20.56 6.50
CA SER A 380 -11.96 21.46 7.63
C SER A 380 -10.63 21.16 8.32
N THR A 381 -9.99 22.20 8.85
CA THR A 381 -8.73 22.10 9.59
C THR A 381 -8.83 21.17 10.79
N GLU A 382 -9.96 21.20 11.49
CA GLU A 382 -10.24 20.34 12.64
C GLU A 382 -10.33 18.88 12.21
N THR A 383 -10.92 18.60 11.05
CA THR A 383 -11.03 17.23 10.54
C THR A 383 -9.68 16.71 10.07
N LEU A 384 -8.90 17.51 9.34
CA LEU A 384 -7.53 17.16 8.95
C LEU A 384 -6.63 16.89 10.16
N ALA A 385 -6.75 17.72 11.22
CA ALA A 385 -6.02 17.51 12.46
C ALA A 385 -6.42 16.20 13.16
N ARG A 386 -7.73 15.88 13.22
CA ARG A 386 -8.20 14.59 13.76
C ARG A 386 -7.66 13.40 12.98
N ILE A 387 -7.68 13.46 11.63
CA ILE A 387 -7.12 12.40 10.80
C ILE A 387 -5.62 12.24 11.10
N LYS A 388 -4.86 13.34 11.13
CA LYS A 388 -3.42 13.32 11.46
C LYS A 388 -3.16 12.70 12.84
N ASP A 389 -3.95 13.07 13.84
CA ASP A 389 -3.84 12.52 15.19
C ASP A 389 -4.12 11.01 15.19
N ASP A 390 -5.18 10.55 14.51
CA ASP A 390 -5.48 9.12 14.39
C ASP A 390 -4.35 8.35 13.67
N VAL A 391 -3.76 8.94 12.61
CA VAL A 391 -2.58 8.39 11.92
C VAL A 391 -1.39 8.29 12.88
N LYS A 392 -1.21 9.23 13.81
CA LYS A 392 -0.16 9.14 14.84
C LYS A 392 -0.47 8.03 15.85
N HIS A 393 -1.71 7.94 16.32
CA HIS A 393 -2.12 6.96 17.35
C HIS A 393 -1.95 5.50 16.90
N GLN A 394 -2.08 5.20 15.60
CA GLN A 394 -1.88 3.83 15.09
C GLN A 394 -0.50 3.26 15.48
N SER A 395 0.55 4.09 15.44
CA SER A 395 1.94 3.68 15.78
C SER A 395 2.10 3.33 17.26
N SER A 396 1.46 4.11 18.13
CA SER A 396 1.45 3.88 19.58
C SER A 396 0.76 2.58 19.97
N GLU A 397 -0.35 2.25 19.29
CA GLU A 397 -1.07 1.01 19.58
C GLU A 397 -0.26 -0.22 19.13
N GLU A 398 0.41 -0.15 17.97
CA GLU A 398 1.25 -1.26 17.50
C GLU A 398 2.42 -1.55 18.45
N GLU A 399 3.08 -0.52 18.97
CA GLU A 399 4.13 -0.65 19.98
C GLU A 399 3.59 -1.31 21.26
N ARG A 400 2.45 -0.84 21.77
CA ARG A 400 1.78 -1.43 22.94
C ARG A 400 1.48 -2.92 22.72
N LEU A 401 1.00 -3.29 21.52
CA LEU A 401 0.73 -4.67 21.14
C LEU A 401 2.02 -5.49 20.98
N ALA A 402 3.08 -4.90 20.43
CA ALA A 402 4.40 -5.52 20.29
C ALA A 402 5.03 -5.82 21.66
N GLU A 403 4.96 -4.88 22.60
CA GLU A 403 5.41 -5.10 23.98
C GLU A 403 4.65 -6.22 24.67
N MET A 404 3.33 -6.28 24.51
CA MET A 404 2.52 -7.36 25.08
C MET A 404 2.88 -8.72 24.47
N ARG A 405 3.16 -8.76 23.16
CA ARG A 405 3.67 -9.97 22.46
C ARG A 405 5.01 -10.40 23.05
N ASP A 406 5.96 -9.49 23.20
CA ASP A 406 7.28 -9.79 23.77
C ASP A 406 7.19 -10.26 25.24
N LYS A 407 6.37 -9.60 26.06
CA LYS A 407 6.10 -10.00 27.45
C LYS A 407 5.50 -11.42 27.49
N SER A 408 4.53 -11.73 26.63
CA SER A 408 3.96 -13.07 26.50
C SER A 408 5.03 -14.10 26.09
N LEU A 409 5.87 -13.81 25.09
CA LEU A 409 6.92 -14.72 24.65
C LEU A 409 7.94 -15.00 25.77
N LYS A 410 8.33 -13.97 26.54
CA LYS A 410 9.22 -14.10 27.70
C LYS A 410 8.57 -14.90 28.83
N GLU A 411 7.26 -14.75 29.06
CA GLU A 411 6.53 -15.57 30.02
C GLU A 411 6.44 -17.03 29.57
N ASP A 412 6.26 -17.30 28.28
CA ASP A 412 6.26 -18.65 27.74
C ASP A 412 7.64 -19.31 27.81
N GLU A 413 8.72 -18.55 27.69
CA GLU A 413 10.08 -19.05 27.90
C GLU A 413 10.35 -19.48 29.35
N LYS A 414 9.71 -18.83 30.32
CA LYS A 414 9.78 -19.20 31.75
C LYS A 414 9.00 -20.47 32.09
N LYS A 415 8.11 -20.95 31.21
CA LYS A 415 7.32 -22.16 31.46
C LYS A 415 8.19 -23.43 31.32
N PRO A 416 7.96 -24.48 32.12
CA PRO A 416 8.60 -25.78 31.94
C PRO A 416 8.45 -26.28 30.50
N TRP A 417 9.42 -27.04 29.98
CA TRP A 417 9.45 -27.46 28.57
C TRP A 417 8.18 -28.18 28.07
N TRP A 418 7.47 -28.88 28.96
CA TRP A 418 6.21 -29.57 28.70
C TRP A 418 4.97 -28.66 28.72
N MET A 419 5.15 -27.40 29.12
CA MET A 419 4.16 -26.32 29.10
C MET A 419 4.45 -25.24 28.03
N GLN A 420 5.58 -25.34 27.32
CA GLN A 420 5.95 -24.45 26.20
C GLN A 420 5.20 -24.87 24.91
N PRO A 421 5.01 -23.95 23.94
CA PRO A 421 4.37 -24.27 22.66
C PRO A 421 5.02 -25.47 21.96
N ILE A 422 4.20 -26.34 21.35
CA ILE A 422 4.63 -27.63 20.78
C ILE A 422 5.75 -27.45 19.75
N ASP A 423 5.72 -26.39 18.93
CA ASP A 423 6.75 -26.13 17.92
C ASP A 423 8.13 -25.80 18.54
N ARG A 424 8.15 -25.09 19.69
CA ARG A 424 9.38 -24.82 20.44
C ARG A 424 9.86 -26.03 21.21
N GLY A 425 8.94 -26.80 21.81
CA GLY A 425 9.22 -28.07 22.47
C GLY A 425 9.85 -29.07 21.50
N TYR A 426 9.34 -29.15 20.27
CA TYR A 426 9.86 -29.98 19.20
C TYR A 426 11.26 -29.51 18.74
N ALA A 427 11.47 -28.20 18.55
CA ALA A 427 12.79 -27.67 18.17
C ALA A 427 13.86 -27.82 19.28
N LYS A 428 13.46 -27.78 20.55
CA LYS A 428 14.34 -28.02 21.71
C LYS A 428 14.66 -29.50 21.87
N TRP A 429 13.68 -30.37 21.73
CA TRP A 429 13.86 -31.83 21.69
C TRP A 429 14.75 -32.27 20.52
N ARG A 430 14.55 -31.68 19.33
CA ARG A 430 15.40 -31.93 18.15
C ARG A 430 16.86 -31.50 18.38
N ARG A 431 17.10 -30.42 19.13
CA ARG A 431 18.45 -30.02 19.57
C ARG A 431 19.02 -30.95 20.64
N SER A 432 18.21 -31.50 21.54
CA SER A 432 18.71 -32.51 22.51
C SER A 432 19.08 -33.85 21.88
N LEU A 433 18.50 -34.15 20.71
CA LEU A 433 18.91 -35.32 19.91
C LEU A 433 20.23 -35.10 19.16
N SER A 434 20.63 -33.85 18.87
CA SER A 434 21.93 -33.59 18.22
C SER A 434 23.10 -33.61 19.21
N THR A 435 22.84 -33.44 20.51
CA THR A 435 23.87 -33.48 21.57
C THR A 435 24.05 -34.86 22.19
N SER A 436 23.20 -35.84 21.85
CA SER A 436 23.26 -37.22 22.35
C SER A 436 23.49 -38.24 21.23
N GLY A 437 24.65 -38.18 20.57
CA GLY A 437 25.06 -39.15 19.57
C GLY A 437 26.53 -39.53 19.69
N ARG A 438 26.86 -40.42 20.63
CA ARG A 438 28.15 -41.13 20.66
C ARG A 438 28.24 -42.08 19.45
N THR A 439 29.31 -41.93 18.68
CA THR A 439 30.07 -42.94 17.91
C THR A 439 29.30 -43.94 17.05
N ALA A 440 29.38 -43.78 15.72
CA ALA A 440 29.22 -44.85 14.74
C ALA A 440 30.59 -45.16 14.09
N PRO A 441 31.01 -46.42 13.93
CA PRO A 441 32.30 -46.76 13.34
C PRO A 441 32.25 -46.81 11.80
N ALA A 442 33.34 -46.30 11.22
CA ALA A 442 33.96 -46.50 9.91
C ALA A 442 33.15 -47.10 8.74
N ALA A 443 33.12 -46.34 7.64
CA ALA A 443 32.81 -46.81 6.29
C ALA A 443 33.98 -47.59 5.66
N PRO A 444 33.69 -48.52 4.72
CA PRO A 444 34.67 -48.91 3.70
C PRO A 444 34.29 -48.44 2.28
N LYS A 445 35.24 -47.69 1.74
CA LYS A 445 35.74 -47.49 0.36
C LYS A 445 35.00 -48.07 -0.85
N GLU A 446 34.96 -47.21 -1.87
CA GLU A 446 34.64 -47.45 -3.28
C GLU A 446 35.45 -48.59 -3.92
N VAL A 447 34.80 -49.34 -4.82
CA VAL A 447 35.43 -49.89 -6.02
C VAL A 447 34.51 -49.63 -7.21
N ARG A 448 35.07 -48.92 -8.19
CA ARG A 448 34.56 -48.67 -9.54
C ARG A 448 34.94 -49.87 -10.41
N LEU A 449 34.08 -50.31 -11.33
CA LEU A 449 34.47 -50.73 -12.69
C LEU A 449 33.28 -51.17 -13.54
N THR A 450 33.37 -50.70 -14.78
CA THR A 450 32.64 -50.96 -16.03
C THR A 450 32.74 -52.42 -16.51
N GLU A 451 31.69 -52.96 -17.13
CA GLU A 451 31.69 -53.55 -18.49
C GLU A 451 30.34 -54.22 -18.88
N MET A 452 30.20 -54.43 -20.19
CA MET A 452 28.99 -54.60 -21.00
C MET A 452 28.31 -56.00 -20.97
N ARG A 453 27.04 -55.97 -21.43
CA ARG A 453 26.40 -56.82 -22.47
C ARG A 453 25.37 -57.88 -22.04
N ASP A 454 24.20 -57.72 -22.68
CA ASP A 454 23.09 -58.63 -22.98
C ASP A 454 23.00 -60.02 -22.32
N SER A 455 21.89 -60.23 -21.60
CA SER A 455 20.91 -61.29 -21.91
C SER A 455 19.65 -61.15 -21.03
N ARG A 456 18.49 -61.02 -21.68
CA ARG A 456 17.15 -61.26 -21.09
C ARG A 456 16.71 -62.69 -21.47
N PRO A 457 15.71 -63.31 -20.82
CA PRO A 457 14.97 -62.93 -19.60
C PRO A 457 14.78 -64.09 -18.59
N LYS A 458 14.34 -63.78 -17.36
CA LYS A 458 13.33 -64.56 -16.63
C LYS A 458 12.73 -63.72 -15.49
N GLN A 459 11.40 -63.64 -15.50
CA GLN A 459 10.54 -62.94 -14.54
C GLN A 459 10.72 -63.50 -13.13
N GLU A 460 10.93 -62.60 -12.16
CA GLU A 460 10.40 -62.71 -10.80
C GLU A 460 10.45 -61.32 -10.14
N GLU A 461 9.28 -60.70 -10.00
CA GLU A 461 9.13 -59.33 -9.47
C GLU A 461 9.49 -59.25 -7.99
N LYS A 462 10.74 -58.87 -7.68
CA LYS A 462 11.13 -58.44 -6.33
C LYS A 462 10.79 -56.95 -6.16
N LYS A 463 9.82 -56.67 -5.28
CA LYS A 463 9.41 -55.30 -4.89
C LYS A 463 10.62 -54.38 -4.59
N PRO A 464 10.65 -53.13 -5.10
CA PRO A 464 11.73 -52.16 -4.87
C PRO A 464 11.95 -51.85 -3.39
N TRP A 465 13.20 -51.54 -3.03
CA TRP A 465 13.64 -51.34 -1.64
C TRP A 465 12.90 -50.20 -0.90
N TRP A 466 12.43 -49.16 -1.61
CA TRP A 466 11.65 -48.08 -1.03
C TRP A 466 10.24 -48.52 -0.60
N ARG A 467 9.63 -49.49 -1.31
CA ARG A 467 8.33 -50.08 -0.93
C ARG A 467 8.43 -50.98 0.29
N ARG A 468 9.55 -51.70 0.48
CA ARG A 468 9.82 -52.47 1.70
C ARG A 468 10.05 -51.58 2.93
N LYS A 469 10.55 -50.36 2.72
CA LYS A 469 10.72 -49.36 3.79
C LYS A 469 9.36 -48.80 4.24
N ILE A 470 8.47 -48.49 3.30
CA ILE A 470 7.09 -48.05 3.57
C ILE A 470 6.28 -49.15 4.27
N ASP A 471 6.35 -50.40 3.80
CA ASP A 471 5.64 -51.54 4.43
C ASP A 471 6.12 -51.81 5.87
N ARG A 472 7.43 -51.64 6.13
CA ARG A 472 8.03 -51.77 7.47
C ARG A 472 7.63 -50.65 8.42
N ASP A 473 7.44 -49.43 7.92
CA ASP A 473 7.01 -48.29 8.72
C ASP A 473 5.49 -48.31 8.98
N HIS A 474 4.69 -48.89 8.08
CA HIS A 474 3.26 -49.18 8.30
C HIS A 474 3.02 -50.35 9.27
N ALA A 475 3.96 -51.30 9.41
CA ALA A 475 3.86 -52.41 10.36
C ALA A 475 4.00 -51.98 11.84
N LYS A 476 4.58 -50.81 12.12
CA LYS A 476 4.68 -50.24 13.48
C LYS A 476 3.34 -49.70 14.03
N TRP A 477 2.31 -49.55 13.19
CA TRP A 477 1.01 -49.00 13.56
C TRP A 477 -0.12 -50.05 13.65
N ARG A 478 0.21 -51.35 13.59
CA ARG A 478 -0.78 -52.42 13.85
C ARG A 478 -0.78 -52.78 15.34
N ARG A 479 -1.82 -52.37 16.06
CA ARG A 479 -2.15 -52.97 17.38
C ARG A 479 -2.65 -54.41 17.15
N PRO A 480 -2.21 -55.41 17.91
CA PRO A 480 -2.86 -56.72 17.89
C PRO A 480 -4.15 -56.69 18.71
N SER A 481 -5.23 -57.24 18.15
CA SER A 481 -6.48 -57.53 18.84
C SER A 481 -6.53 -59.01 19.26
N SER A 482 -6.59 -59.29 20.57
CA SER A 482 -7.37 -60.41 21.16
C SER A 482 -7.38 -60.37 22.71
N THR A 483 -8.61 -60.38 23.23
CA THR A 483 -9.28 -60.51 24.56
C THR A 483 -8.80 -61.58 25.58
N PRO A 484 -9.42 -61.78 26.80
CA PRO A 484 -10.39 -61.00 27.61
C PRO A 484 -10.12 -60.93 29.16
N HIS A 485 -11.00 -60.21 29.88
CA HIS A 485 -11.28 -60.22 31.33
C HIS A 485 -10.37 -59.44 32.30
N GLY A 486 -10.88 -58.29 32.73
CA GLY A 486 -10.42 -57.54 33.91
C GLY A 486 -11.16 -56.20 33.96
N THR A 487 -11.85 -55.94 35.06
CA THR A 487 -12.59 -54.70 35.39
C THR A 487 -11.91 -53.40 34.93
N PRO A 488 -12.64 -52.41 34.40
CA PRO A 488 -12.04 -51.18 33.91
C PRO A 488 -11.44 -50.37 35.07
N PRO A 489 -10.14 -50.04 35.05
CA PRO A 489 -9.65 -48.93 35.85
C PRO A 489 -10.20 -47.63 35.23
N THR A 490 -10.65 -46.74 36.09
CA THR A 490 -11.02 -45.36 35.78
C THR A 490 -10.08 -44.76 34.74
N ALA A 491 -10.65 -44.37 33.60
CA ALA A 491 -9.91 -43.63 32.58
C ALA A 491 -9.28 -42.39 33.21
N PRO A 492 -7.99 -42.11 32.99
CA PRO A 492 -7.45 -40.79 33.28
C PRO A 492 -8.24 -39.81 32.43
N THR A 493 -8.91 -38.88 33.09
CA THR A 493 -9.50 -37.71 32.46
C THR A 493 -8.47 -37.09 31.52
N LEU A 494 -8.78 -37.09 30.22
CA LEU A 494 -8.07 -36.27 29.25
C LEU A 494 -7.99 -34.85 29.82
N PRO A 495 -6.80 -34.22 29.90
CA PRO A 495 -6.73 -32.83 30.28
C PRO A 495 -7.54 -32.04 29.26
N ASP A 496 -8.53 -31.34 29.78
CA ASP A 496 -9.38 -30.39 29.09
C ASP A 496 -8.53 -29.49 28.18
N HIS A 497 -8.64 -29.66 26.85
CA HIS A 497 -7.88 -28.88 25.88
C HIS A 497 -8.40 -27.43 25.75
N HIS A 498 -9.29 -26.98 26.64
CA HIS A 498 -9.75 -25.60 26.77
C HIS A 498 -8.76 -24.69 27.52
N ARG A 499 -7.51 -24.65 27.07
CA ARG A 499 -6.61 -23.52 27.35
C ARG A 499 -5.88 -23.14 26.08
N GLN A 500 -6.61 -22.55 25.12
CA GLN A 500 -5.99 -21.69 24.11
C GLN A 500 -5.32 -20.53 24.88
N ARG A 501 -4.01 -20.67 25.11
CA ARG A 501 -3.21 -19.64 25.80
C ARG A 501 -2.96 -18.49 24.84
N ASN A 502 -3.08 -17.27 25.38
CA ASN A 502 -2.95 -15.97 24.75
C ASN A 502 -1.57 -15.72 24.12
N HIS A 503 -1.27 -16.35 22.98
CA HIS A 503 -0.35 -15.74 22.02
C HIS A 503 -1.19 -14.83 21.12
N PRO A 504 -0.86 -13.54 20.99
CA PRO A 504 -1.51 -12.68 20.02
C PRO A 504 -1.27 -13.29 18.63
N ARG A 505 -2.33 -13.77 18.00
CA ARG A 505 -2.25 -14.22 16.61
C ARG A 505 -1.81 -13.01 15.76
N PRO A 506 -1.03 -13.23 14.68
CA PRO A 506 -0.78 -12.15 13.74
C PRO A 506 -2.13 -11.57 13.29
N PRO A 507 -2.24 -10.24 13.13
CA PRO A 507 -3.48 -9.62 12.71
C PRO A 507 -3.93 -10.23 11.38
N PRO A 508 -5.24 -10.40 11.16
CA PRO A 508 -5.75 -10.96 9.92
C PRO A 508 -5.35 -10.09 8.73
N ASN A 509 -4.92 -10.74 7.64
CA ASN A 509 -4.72 -10.05 6.37
C ASN A 509 -6.11 -9.80 5.72
N TRP A 510 -6.67 -8.63 5.98
CA TRP A 510 -7.97 -8.24 5.44
C TRP A 510 -7.96 -8.11 3.92
N GLN A 511 -6.83 -7.77 3.29
CA GLN A 511 -6.71 -7.77 1.83
C GLN A 511 -6.97 -9.16 1.23
N THR A 512 -6.47 -10.23 1.85
CA THR A 512 -6.79 -11.60 1.39
C THR A 512 -8.28 -11.91 1.48
N ILE A 513 -8.98 -11.36 2.49
CA ILE A 513 -10.43 -11.57 2.64
C ILE A 513 -11.18 -10.77 1.57
N THR A 514 -10.82 -9.50 1.34
CA THR A 514 -11.41 -8.71 0.24
C THR A 514 -11.18 -9.38 -1.12
N ASP A 515 -10.00 -9.98 -1.34
CA ASP A 515 -9.68 -10.71 -2.57
C ASP A 515 -10.62 -11.88 -2.82
N TYR A 516 -11.02 -12.63 -1.78
CA TYR A 516 -11.97 -13.72 -1.95
C TYR A 516 -13.32 -13.23 -2.50
N TYR A 517 -13.82 -12.10 -1.99
CA TYR A 517 -15.08 -11.52 -2.48
C TYR A 517 -14.91 -10.94 -3.88
N THR A 518 -13.86 -10.16 -4.13
CA THR A 518 -13.61 -9.57 -5.45
C THR A 518 -13.41 -10.67 -6.48
N THR A 519 -12.53 -11.64 -6.24
CA THR A 519 -12.28 -12.77 -7.15
C THR A 519 -13.54 -13.58 -7.40
N ARG A 520 -14.36 -13.82 -6.36
CA ARG A 520 -15.61 -14.56 -6.49
C ARG A 520 -16.58 -13.84 -7.41
N TYR A 521 -16.86 -12.55 -7.19
CA TYR A 521 -17.99 -11.88 -7.83
C TYR A 521 -17.61 -10.99 -9.02
N ALA A 522 -16.35 -10.56 -9.16
CA ALA A 522 -15.94 -9.59 -10.19
C ALA A 522 -16.16 -10.11 -11.61
N ARG A 523 -16.10 -11.42 -11.84
CA ARG A 523 -16.44 -12.01 -13.16
C ARG A 523 -17.93 -12.28 -13.32
N TYR A 524 -18.64 -12.65 -12.26
CA TYR A 524 -20.04 -13.01 -12.36
C TYR A 524 -20.95 -11.79 -12.55
N LEU A 525 -20.71 -10.68 -11.85
CA LEU A 525 -21.59 -9.50 -11.95
C LEU A 525 -21.66 -8.94 -13.38
N PRO A 526 -20.53 -8.69 -14.09
CA PRO A 526 -20.57 -8.30 -15.50
C PRO A 526 -21.19 -9.37 -16.40
N TYR A 527 -20.93 -10.66 -16.13
CA TYR A 527 -21.48 -11.75 -16.92
C TYR A 527 -23.01 -11.84 -16.83
N LEU A 528 -23.58 -11.60 -15.65
CA LEU A 528 -25.04 -11.55 -15.44
C LEU A 528 -25.71 -10.46 -16.28
N ILE A 529 -25.03 -9.33 -16.51
CA ILE A 529 -25.55 -8.20 -17.29
C ILE A 529 -25.03 -8.16 -18.74
N SER A 530 -24.36 -9.22 -19.21
CA SER A 530 -23.76 -9.29 -20.56
C SER A 530 -24.76 -9.34 -21.73
N GLY A 531 -26.06 -9.30 -21.45
CA GLY A 531 -27.12 -9.51 -22.44
C GLY A 531 -27.39 -10.98 -22.79
N LYS A 532 -26.54 -11.91 -22.34
CA LYS A 532 -26.74 -13.36 -22.54
C LYS A 532 -28.01 -13.89 -21.86
N PHE A 533 -28.36 -13.33 -20.70
CA PHE A 533 -29.54 -13.70 -19.91
C PHE A 533 -30.69 -12.73 -20.19
N ASN A 534 -31.28 -12.83 -21.38
CA ASN A 534 -32.22 -11.83 -21.91
C ASN A 534 -33.68 -11.94 -21.40
N THR A 535 -33.96 -12.75 -20.38
CA THR A 535 -35.29 -12.86 -19.76
C THR A 535 -35.15 -12.97 -18.24
N THR A 536 -36.21 -12.60 -17.50
CA THR A 536 -36.26 -12.73 -16.03
C THR A 536 -35.93 -14.14 -15.57
N THR A 537 -36.50 -15.17 -16.21
CA THR A 537 -36.26 -16.58 -15.87
C THR A 537 -34.78 -16.96 -16.04
N LYS A 538 -34.17 -16.63 -17.18
CA LYS A 538 -32.77 -16.97 -17.46
C LYS A 538 -31.81 -16.25 -16.51
N LEU A 539 -32.06 -14.97 -16.24
CA LEU A 539 -31.27 -14.18 -15.30
C LEU A 539 -31.37 -14.77 -13.90
N ARG A 540 -32.58 -15.10 -13.46
CA ARG A 540 -32.84 -15.73 -12.17
C ARG A 540 -32.08 -17.05 -12.02
N GLU A 541 -32.16 -17.95 -12.99
CA GLU A 541 -31.44 -19.24 -12.97
C GLU A 541 -29.92 -19.06 -12.90
N ALA A 542 -29.39 -18.05 -13.60
CA ALA A 542 -27.97 -17.71 -13.56
C ALA A 542 -27.55 -17.22 -12.17
N ILE A 543 -28.34 -16.32 -11.55
CA ILE A 543 -28.09 -15.84 -10.19
C ILE A 543 -28.22 -16.99 -9.18
N THR A 544 -29.26 -17.82 -9.30
CA THR A 544 -29.44 -19.01 -8.44
C THR A 544 -28.22 -19.93 -8.52
N SER A 545 -27.61 -20.10 -9.69
CA SER A 545 -26.40 -20.93 -9.83
C SER A 545 -25.21 -20.39 -9.03
N ILE A 546 -25.12 -19.08 -8.84
CA ILE A 546 -24.08 -18.42 -8.04
C ILE A 546 -24.41 -18.49 -6.54
N TYR A 547 -25.69 -18.34 -6.19
CA TYR A 547 -26.19 -18.18 -4.83
C TYR A 547 -26.57 -19.49 -4.12
N ARG A 548 -26.78 -20.58 -4.88
CA ARG A 548 -27.16 -21.91 -4.39
C ARG A 548 -26.37 -22.42 -3.18
N PRO A 549 -25.04 -22.18 -3.03
CA PRO A 549 -24.30 -22.63 -1.85
C PRO A 549 -24.82 -22.08 -0.52
N TYR A 550 -25.61 -21.00 -0.52
CA TYR A 550 -26.07 -20.30 0.69
C TYR A 550 -27.57 -20.51 0.97
N MET A 551 -28.30 -21.12 0.03
CA MET A 551 -29.73 -21.36 0.16
C MET A 551 -30.03 -22.55 1.08
N ASN A 552 -31.12 -22.45 1.86
CA ASN A 552 -31.63 -23.57 2.66
C ASN A 552 -33.00 -24.01 2.11
N TYR A 553 -33.00 -25.06 1.28
CA TYR A 553 -34.22 -25.58 0.65
C TYR A 553 -35.24 -26.19 1.63
N MET A 554 -34.85 -26.45 2.87
CA MET A 554 -35.78 -26.95 3.91
C MET A 554 -36.42 -25.78 4.68
N HIS A 555 -35.78 -24.61 4.69
CA HIS A 555 -36.24 -23.42 5.40
C HIS A 555 -35.68 -22.17 4.71
N HIS A 556 -36.45 -21.64 3.76
CA HIS A 556 -36.10 -20.40 3.06
C HIS A 556 -36.34 -19.20 3.99
N ASP A 557 -35.26 -18.67 4.55
CA ASP A 557 -35.26 -17.45 5.33
C ASP A 557 -34.25 -16.46 4.72
N ARG A 558 -34.74 -15.26 4.40
CA ARG A 558 -33.97 -14.22 3.70
C ARG A 558 -32.72 -13.85 4.48
N ASP A 559 -32.87 -13.55 5.77
CA ASP A 559 -31.78 -13.03 6.59
C ASP A 559 -30.71 -14.10 6.81
N ASP A 560 -31.13 -15.35 7.06
CA ASP A 560 -30.23 -16.48 7.24
C ASP A 560 -29.44 -16.83 5.96
N GLU A 561 -30.08 -16.75 4.79
CA GLU A 561 -29.44 -16.98 3.50
C GLU A 561 -28.42 -15.89 3.17
N ILE A 562 -28.79 -14.61 3.39
CA ILE A 562 -27.90 -13.47 3.25
C ILE A 562 -26.72 -13.60 4.22
N GLN A 563 -26.98 -13.93 5.49
CA GLN A 563 -25.93 -14.15 6.49
C GLN A 563 -24.91 -15.20 6.04
N ARG A 564 -25.38 -16.35 5.53
CA ARG A 564 -24.50 -17.42 5.03
C ARG A 564 -23.67 -16.96 3.83
N CYS A 565 -24.29 -16.22 2.90
CA CYS A 565 -23.59 -15.63 1.76
C CYS A 565 -22.52 -14.61 2.21
N THR A 566 -22.90 -13.70 3.10
CA THR A 566 -22.06 -12.61 3.60
C THR A 566 -20.86 -13.13 4.37
N THR A 567 -21.00 -14.22 5.13
CA THR A 567 -19.94 -14.74 6.01
C THR A 567 -19.10 -15.87 5.41
N ALA A 568 -19.40 -16.29 4.18
CA ALA A 568 -18.84 -17.49 3.55
C ALA A 568 -17.30 -17.56 3.50
N TYR A 569 -16.63 -16.41 3.32
CA TYR A 569 -15.17 -16.33 3.17
C TYR A 569 -14.46 -15.74 4.38
N ILE A 570 -15.19 -15.50 5.49
CA ILE A 570 -14.63 -14.93 6.71
C ILE A 570 -14.31 -16.06 7.70
N PRO A 571 -13.06 -16.20 8.15
CA PRO A 571 -12.70 -17.17 9.17
C PRO A 571 -13.59 -17.06 10.42
N HIS A 572 -14.10 -18.20 10.91
CA HIS A 572 -15.06 -18.23 12.03
C HIS A 572 -14.58 -17.48 13.30
N HIS A 573 -13.27 -17.51 13.58
CA HIS A 573 -12.73 -16.80 14.74
C HIS A 573 -12.82 -15.28 14.62
N LEU A 574 -12.87 -14.74 13.39
CA LEU A 574 -13.13 -13.32 13.16
C LEU A 574 -14.62 -13.00 13.33
N LEU A 575 -15.51 -13.90 12.89
CA LEU A 575 -16.96 -13.75 13.10
C LEU A 575 -17.36 -13.73 14.58
N SER A 576 -16.58 -14.37 15.46
CA SER A 576 -16.83 -14.32 16.90
C SER A 576 -16.38 -13.03 17.59
N ILE A 577 -15.78 -12.07 16.87
CA ILE A 577 -15.33 -10.80 17.44
C ILE A 577 -16.57 -9.94 17.77
N PRO A 578 -16.74 -9.50 19.05
CA PRO A 578 -17.85 -8.63 19.43
C PRO A 578 -17.84 -7.33 18.62
N ALA A 579 -19.02 -6.80 18.27
CA ALA A 579 -19.16 -5.61 17.42
C ALA A 579 -18.32 -4.40 17.88
N HIS A 580 -18.16 -4.19 19.20
CA HIS A 580 -17.35 -3.10 19.76
C HIS A 580 -15.83 -3.28 19.61
N GLN A 581 -15.36 -4.46 19.22
CA GLN A 581 -13.96 -4.80 18.99
C GLN A 581 -13.65 -5.02 17.51
N GLN A 582 -14.65 -4.93 16.63
CA GLN A 582 -14.43 -5.10 15.19
C GLN A 582 -13.72 -3.87 14.63
N CYS A 583 -12.57 -4.10 14.00
CA CYS A 583 -11.82 -3.06 13.30
C CYS A 583 -12.59 -2.54 12.07
N LEU A 584 -12.12 -1.42 11.51
CA LEU A 584 -12.72 -0.81 10.33
C LEU A 584 -12.76 -1.79 9.15
N ALA A 585 -11.66 -2.50 8.90
CA ALA A 585 -11.56 -3.48 7.83
C ALA A 585 -12.60 -4.61 7.97
N HIS A 586 -12.83 -5.08 9.20
CA HIS A 586 -13.85 -6.08 9.50
C HIS A 586 -15.24 -5.62 9.11
N ARG A 587 -15.66 -4.46 9.64
CA ARG A 587 -17.01 -3.92 9.43
C ARG A 587 -17.26 -3.60 7.96
N THR A 588 -16.26 -3.01 7.31
CA THR A 588 -16.31 -2.68 5.88
C THR A 588 -16.45 -3.93 5.02
N THR A 589 -15.65 -4.96 5.27
CA THR A 589 -15.68 -6.20 4.49
C THR A 589 -17.04 -6.89 4.61
N LEU A 590 -17.59 -7.00 5.83
CA LEU A 590 -18.94 -7.54 6.05
C LEU A 590 -20.01 -6.70 5.35
N SER A 591 -19.92 -5.37 5.41
CA SER A 591 -20.90 -4.47 4.79
C SER A 591 -20.92 -4.59 3.27
N VAL A 592 -19.75 -4.64 2.60
CA VAL A 592 -19.70 -4.86 1.14
C VAL A 592 -20.18 -6.26 0.77
N ALA A 593 -19.77 -7.28 1.51
CA ALA A 593 -20.25 -8.64 1.29
C ALA A 593 -21.78 -8.74 1.43
N SER A 594 -22.37 -8.04 2.42
CA SER A 594 -23.82 -7.95 2.60
C SER A 594 -24.51 -7.28 1.42
N ASP A 595 -24.04 -6.13 0.94
CA ASP A 595 -24.64 -5.42 -0.21
C ASP A 595 -24.65 -6.33 -1.46
N VAL A 596 -23.55 -7.05 -1.74
CA VAL A 596 -23.49 -8.02 -2.84
C VAL A 596 -24.53 -9.13 -2.64
N CYS A 597 -24.58 -9.71 -1.46
CA CYS A 597 -25.45 -10.84 -1.15
C CYS A 597 -26.94 -10.46 -1.12
N GLU A 598 -27.28 -9.26 -0.64
CA GLU A 598 -28.61 -8.68 -0.64
C GLU A 598 -29.11 -8.44 -2.06
N VAL A 599 -28.34 -7.73 -2.88
CA VAL A 599 -28.71 -7.44 -4.27
C VAL A 599 -28.88 -8.73 -5.08
N LEU A 600 -27.98 -9.71 -4.92
CA LEU A 600 -28.12 -10.99 -5.61
C LEU A 600 -29.34 -11.79 -5.12
N TRP A 601 -29.63 -11.76 -3.81
CA TRP A 601 -30.81 -12.42 -3.27
C TRP A 601 -32.10 -11.78 -3.80
N ASP A 602 -32.20 -10.45 -3.75
CA ASP A 602 -33.37 -9.69 -4.22
C ASP A 602 -33.53 -9.88 -5.74
N ALA A 603 -32.42 -9.87 -6.50
CA ALA A 603 -32.41 -10.13 -7.94
C ALA A 603 -32.69 -11.59 -8.33
N MET A 604 -32.69 -12.54 -7.39
CA MET A 604 -33.09 -13.94 -7.61
C MET A 604 -34.56 -14.20 -7.23
N ASN A 605 -35.07 -13.54 -6.21
CA ASN A 605 -36.39 -13.83 -5.65
C ASN A 605 -37.50 -12.99 -6.32
N PRO A 606 -38.70 -13.55 -6.50
CA PRO A 606 -39.77 -12.90 -7.25
C PRO A 606 -40.22 -11.59 -6.58
N SER A 607 -40.31 -10.53 -7.38
CA SER A 607 -41.03 -9.29 -7.06
C SER A 607 -42.50 -9.48 -7.47
N SER A 608 -43.44 -8.81 -6.80
CA SER A 608 -44.88 -8.85 -7.11
C SER A 608 -45.26 -8.09 -8.39
N GLU A 609 -44.34 -7.87 -9.33
CA GLU A 609 -44.47 -7.03 -10.53
C GLU A 609 -44.42 -7.85 -11.83
N SER A 610 -44.84 -7.25 -12.95
CA SER A 610 -44.88 -7.92 -14.27
C SER A 610 -43.49 -8.29 -14.81
N ASP A 611 -43.44 -9.24 -15.74
CA ASP A 611 -42.20 -9.97 -16.09
C ASP A 611 -41.13 -9.08 -16.79
N ASP A 612 -41.52 -8.14 -17.66
CA ASP A 612 -40.59 -7.25 -18.38
C ASP A 612 -40.06 -6.08 -17.52
N THR A 613 -40.91 -5.45 -16.70
CA THR A 613 -40.45 -4.41 -15.75
C THR A 613 -39.52 -5.02 -14.71
N THR A 614 -39.79 -6.27 -14.32
CA THR A 614 -38.99 -7.03 -13.37
C THR A 614 -37.59 -7.34 -13.91
N TYR A 615 -37.40 -7.65 -15.19
CA TYR A 615 -36.07 -7.87 -15.77
C TYR A 615 -35.19 -6.62 -15.70
N HIS A 616 -35.69 -5.49 -16.22
CA HIS A 616 -34.94 -4.24 -16.26
C HIS A 616 -34.60 -3.72 -14.86
N HIS A 617 -35.51 -3.89 -13.90
CA HIS A 617 -35.25 -3.54 -12.50
C HIS A 617 -34.09 -4.36 -11.93
N ARG A 618 -34.06 -5.69 -12.16
CA ARG A 618 -32.97 -6.57 -11.68
C ARG A 618 -31.62 -6.21 -12.31
N ILE A 619 -31.58 -5.97 -13.62
CA ILE A 619 -30.36 -5.52 -14.31
C ILE A 619 -29.89 -4.18 -13.74
N THR A 620 -30.81 -3.22 -13.55
CA THR A 620 -30.49 -1.91 -12.98
C THR A 620 -29.94 -2.04 -11.55
N ALA A 621 -30.48 -2.95 -10.75
CA ALA A 621 -29.97 -3.22 -9.40
C ALA A 621 -28.53 -3.75 -9.43
N ILE A 622 -28.23 -4.71 -10.31
CA ILE A 622 -26.86 -5.27 -10.47
C ILE A 622 -25.90 -4.20 -11.02
N GLN A 623 -26.32 -3.41 -12.00
CA GLN A 623 -25.53 -2.28 -12.53
C GLN A 623 -25.25 -1.23 -11.44
N SER A 624 -26.24 -0.92 -10.61
CA SER A 624 -26.10 0.02 -9.50
C SER A 624 -25.16 -0.50 -8.43
N LEU A 625 -25.23 -1.80 -8.10
CA LEU A 625 -24.26 -2.47 -7.24
C LEU A 625 -22.86 -2.36 -7.82
N MET A 626 -22.66 -2.71 -9.09
CA MET A 626 -21.35 -2.60 -9.74
C MET A 626 -20.82 -1.17 -9.70
N LYS A 627 -21.66 -0.16 -9.97
CA LYS A 627 -21.26 1.25 -9.88
C LYS A 627 -20.78 1.63 -8.46
N ARG A 628 -21.43 1.14 -7.40
CA ARG A 628 -21.01 1.39 -6.02
C ARG A 628 -19.74 0.63 -5.62
N LEU A 629 -19.63 -0.63 -6.02
CA LEU A 629 -18.44 -1.46 -5.76
C LEU A 629 -17.19 -0.88 -6.42
N ALA A 630 -17.32 -0.40 -7.66
CA ALA A 630 -16.27 0.24 -8.43
C ALA A 630 -14.91 -0.52 -8.40
N TRP A 631 -14.96 -1.86 -8.49
CA TRP A 631 -13.77 -2.69 -8.41
C TRP A 631 -12.81 -2.42 -9.57
N THR A 632 -11.53 -2.23 -9.23
CA THR A 632 -10.46 -1.94 -10.20
C THR A 632 -10.20 -3.12 -11.15
N ASP A 633 -10.57 -4.34 -10.75
CA ASP A 633 -10.53 -5.54 -11.57
C ASP A 633 -11.35 -5.44 -12.86
N TRP A 634 -12.43 -4.66 -12.89
CA TRP A 634 -13.23 -4.48 -14.11
C TRP A 634 -12.57 -3.60 -15.16
N LYS A 635 -11.54 -2.83 -14.79
CA LYS A 635 -10.75 -2.04 -15.73
C LYS A 635 -9.57 -2.83 -16.32
N LYS A 636 -9.22 -4.01 -15.78
CA LYS A 636 -8.11 -4.83 -16.29
C LYS A 636 -8.41 -5.31 -17.72
N CYS A 637 -7.40 -5.29 -18.58
CA CYS A 637 -7.47 -5.76 -19.96
C CYS A 637 -7.72 -7.27 -19.95
N SER A 638 -8.96 -7.67 -20.19
CA SER A 638 -9.41 -8.99 -19.77
C SER A 638 -9.49 -10.01 -20.89
N GLN A 639 -9.77 -9.63 -22.15
CA GLN A 639 -9.84 -10.57 -23.28
C GLN A 639 -9.75 -9.86 -24.66
N PRO A 640 -8.93 -10.37 -25.61
CA PRO A 640 -7.82 -11.29 -25.36
C PRO A 640 -6.84 -10.69 -24.34
N ALA A 641 -6.03 -11.53 -23.68
CA ALA A 641 -4.91 -11.02 -22.91
C ALA A 641 -3.98 -10.23 -23.85
N CYS A 642 -3.28 -9.23 -23.32
CA CYS A 642 -2.32 -8.46 -24.11
C CYS A 642 -1.26 -9.38 -24.73
N ALA A 643 -0.82 -9.04 -25.94
CA ALA A 643 0.26 -9.76 -26.62
C ALA A 643 1.59 -9.67 -25.84
N LEU A 644 2.61 -10.43 -26.26
CA LEU A 644 3.91 -10.45 -25.58
C LEU A 644 4.65 -9.10 -25.66
N ASP A 645 4.39 -8.35 -26.72
CA ASP A 645 4.87 -7.00 -27.01
C ASP A 645 3.87 -5.91 -26.56
N GLU A 646 2.92 -6.27 -25.70
CA GLU A 646 1.93 -5.36 -25.14
C GLU A 646 1.84 -5.50 -23.61
N VAL A 647 1.59 -4.39 -22.93
CA VAL A 647 1.26 -4.35 -21.50
C VAL A 647 -0.15 -3.77 -21.34
N CYS A 648 -0.94 -4.34 -20.44
CA CYS A 648 -2.23 -3.75 -20.09
C CYS A 648 -1.99 -2.45 -19.35
N PHE A 649 -2.27 -1.30 -19.96
CA PHE A 649 -1.81 -0.02 -19.44
C PHE A 649 -2.97 0.87 -18.97
N THR A 650 -2.83 1.43 -17.77
CA THR A 650 -3.61 2.55 -17.23
C THR A 650 -2.69 3.75 -17.06
N ALA A 651 -3.23 4.97 -16.91
CA ALA A 651 -2.41 6.13 -16.58
C ALA A 651 -1.59 5.88 -15.30
N ILE A 652 -0.27 6.02 -15.41
CA ILE A 652 0.72 5.78 -14.36
C ILE A 652 1.74 6.90 -14.43
N TRP A 653 1.86 7.72 -13.40
CA TRP A 653 2.73 8.89 -13.46
C TRP A 653 4.19 8.52 -13.83
N PRO A 654 4.82 9.22 -14.80
CA PRO A 654 4.33 10.41 -15.53
C PRO A 654 3.55 10.13 -16.84
N PHE A 655 3.27 8.89 -17.17
CA PHE A 655 2.72 8.43 -18.45
C PHE A 655 1.20 8.23 -18.43
N GLY A 656 0.60 8.33 -19.62
CA GLY A 656 -0.79 8.01 -19.90
C GLY A 656 -1.69 9.22 -20.15
N SER A 657 -2.85 8.93 -20.74
CA SER A 657 -3.92 9.87 -21.03
C SER A 657 -5.15 9.66 -20.14
N GLN A 658 -6.12 10.58 -20.22
CA GLN A 658 -7.43 10.39 -19.57
C GLN A 658 -8.13 9.14 -20.08
N GLN A 659 -7.99 8.81 -21.36
CA GLN A 659 -8.54 7.58 -21.92
C GLN A 659 -7.90 6.34 -21.30
N ASP A 660 -6.59 6.35 -21.04
CA ASP A 660 -5.92 5.22 -20.38
C ASP A 660 -6.41 5.02 -18.95
N HIS A 661 -6.70 6.09 -18.21
CA HIS A 661 -7.29 5.99 -16.86
C HIS A 661 -8.75 5.52 -16.90
N ASP A 662 -9.54 6.03 -17.83
CA ASP A 662 -10.97 5.73 -17.92
C ASP A 662 -11.21 4.31 -18.44
N ARG A 663 -10.47 3.92 -19.47
CA ARG A 663 -10.61 2.65 -20.18
C ARG A 663 -9.23 2.10 -20.61
N PRO A 664 -8.51 1.46 -19.67
CA PRO A 664 -7.21 0.84 -19.95
C PRO A 664 -7.23 -0.09 -21.17
N THR A 665 -6.13 -0.10 -21.92
CA THR A 665 -5.97 -0.93 -23.13
C THR A 665 -4.57 -1.56 -23.16
N CYS A 666 -4.42 -2.61 -23.98
CA CYS A 666 -3.10 -3.17 -24.26
C CYS A 666 -2.30 -2.18 -25.10
N LYS A 667 -1.10 -1.84 -24.65
CA LYS A 667 -0.19 -0.90 -25.32
C LYS A 667 1.18 -1.53 -25.57
N ASN A 668 1.69 -1.35 -26.78
CA ASN A 668 3.05 -1.68 -27.20
C ASN A 668 4.00 -0.47 -27.07
N ALA A 669 5.28 -0.67 -27.38
CA ALA A 669 6.33 0.35 -27.27
C ALA A 669 5.99 1.70 -27.93
N THR A 670 5.52 1.69 -29.17
CA THR A 670 5.15 2.93 -29.89
C THR A 670 3.94 3.60 -29.26
N SER A 671 2.88 2.83 -28.98
CA SER A 671 1.65 3.35 -28.39
C SER A 671 1.78 3.82 -26.95
N LEU A 672 2.82 3.43 -26.20
CA LEU A 672 3.06 3.94 -24.84
C LEU A 672 3.65 5.34 -24.83
N MET A 673 4.39 5.70 -25.89
CA MET A 673 5.13 6.95 -26.03
C MET A 673 4.47 7.93 -27.01
N ASP A 674 3.39 7.52 -27.69
CA ASP A 674 2.61 8.38 -28.57
C ASP A 674 2.05 9.59 -27.82
N GLU A 675 2.53 10.78 -28.16
CA GLU A 675 2.20 12.03 -27.49
C GLU A 675 0.72 12.41 -27.58
N ASP A 676 0.04 12.04 -28.67
CA ASP A 676 -1.35 12.40 -28.91
C ASP A 676 -2.32 11.51 -28.12
N SER A 677 -1.90 10.29 -27.77
CA SER A 677 -2.74 9.28 -27.11
C SER A 677 -2.28 8.87 -25.70
N SER A 678 -1.05 9.21 -25.29
CA SER A 678 -0.40 8.62 -24.11
C SER A 678 0.30 9.62 -23.20
N MET A 679 0.15 10.92 -23.47
CA MET A 679 0.69 11.98 -22.63
C MET A 679 -0.42 12.97 -22.24
N GLY A 680 -0.28 13.59 -21.07
CA GLY A 680 -1.15 14.69 -20.65
C GLY A 680 -2.23 14.36 -19.65
N TYR A 681 -2.35 13.12 -19.15
CA TYR A 681 -3.17 12.88 -17.96
C TYR A 681 -2.63 13.69 -16.78
N TRP A 682 -1.36 13.50 -16.43
CA TRP A 682 -0.75 14.05 -15.23
C TRP A 682 -0.45 15.55 -15.26
N TYR A 683 -0.62 16.18 -16.43
CA TYR A 683 -0.19 17.54 -16.70
C TYR A 683 -1.37 18.39 -17.17
N ASN A 684 -1.44 19.63 -16.68
CA ASN A 684 -2.52 20.54 -17.01
C ASN A 684 -2.42 21.01 -18.48
N SER A 685 -3.20 20.42 -19.39
CA SER A 685 -3.26 20.78 -20.82
C SER A 685 -3.99 22.10 -21.11
N ARG A 686 -3.86 23.12 -20.25
CA ARG A 686 -4.56 24.41 -20.43
C ARG A 686 -4.06 25.25 -21.62
N ARG A 687 -3.12 24.76 -22.44
CA ARG A 687 -2.65 25.45 -23.65
C ARG A 687 -3.12 24.85 -24.99
N ARG A 688 -3.75 23.67 -25.02
CA ARG A 688 -4.01 22.97 -26.29
C ARG A 688 -5.33 23.35 -27.00
N ARG A 689 -5.96 24.50 -26.67
CA ARG A 689 -7.28 24.89 -27.23
C ARG A 689 -7.36 26.25 -27.94
N SER A 690 -6.24 26.80 -28.39
CA SER A 690 -6.27 28.00 -29.24
C SER A 690 -5.29 27.94 -30.41
N SER A 691 -5.45 26.97 -31.30
CA SER A 691 -4.94 27.12 -32.67
C SER A 691 -5.74 26.25 -33.64
N GLY A 692 -6.36 26.90 -34.64
CA GLY A 692 -6.65 26.25 -35.92
C GLY A 692 -8.02 25.62 -36.14
N GLY A 693 -9.10 26.38 -35.98
CA GLY A 693 -10.41 26.04 -36.55
C GLY A 693 -10.91 27.12 -37.50
N LYS A 694 -10.26 27.29 -38.68
CA LYS A 694 -10.89 28.04 -39.78
C LYS A 694 -12.16 27.30 -40.17
N LYS A 695 -13.32 27.91 -39.92
CA LYS A 695 -14.60 27.49 -40.50
C LYS A 695 -14.45 27.46 -42.03
N PRO A 696 -14.95 26.41 -42.72
CA PRO A 696 -15.20 26.52 -44.15
C PRO A 696 -16.32 27.56 -44.33
N SER A 697 -16.06 28.57 -45.14
CA SER A 697 -17.08 29.50 -45.61
C SER A 697 -18.04 28.77 -46.56
N GLU A 698 -19.34 28.88 -46.29
CA GLU A 698 -20.39 28.81 -47.31
C GLU A 698 -20.35 30.06 -48.21
#